data_AF-A0A4Q2XBP7-F1
#
_entry.id   AF-A0A4Q2XBP7-F1
#
_cell.length_a   1.000
_cell.length_b   1.000
_cell.length_c   1.000
_cell.angle_alpha   90.00
_cell.angle_beta   90.00
_cell.angle_gamma   90.00
#
_symmetry.space_group_name_H-M   'P 1'
#
loop_
_entity.id
_entity.type
_entity.pdbx_description
1 polymer ?
#
loop_
_entity_poly.entity_id
_entity_poly.type
_entity_poly.pdbx_seq_one_letter_code
_entity_poly.pdbx_strand_id
1 'polypeptide(L)'
;MRVMALTGGIASGKTLTCNLLREFLPSLVIFDSDSQVRNLLETDKKVGFSITTTFGNEAMGKDGHIDRTWLRNHIFSNPSARIQLESILHPRVREECLDSLQDAAKRGVEFFVADVPLLFEKGFDFGQSQVLVVASSRSTQFRRIRARNGFDDPMIESILAAQLPVQEKISRADVVFWNEGPPSVLRSQVRRFAQSLLMTVPNDSEAPETQDSEAADTQAETATAVATPAPVPASIDINQFRLKPLAELQAMAEAVPARIQGGIPKSQLVYELLSFYGHEGTGLVCEGVLEQAKDNFSMLRDPARSFRPSPDDIHVGANLVRDFGLRIGQRVKVRVRAPRERDKYLSGFEVIEVEGKPAEGYQAPKEFDKLTPLFPDRRIHLEGEGSDFLGVRVIDLIAPLGKGQRGIIVAPPRGGKTILLKQIARSIRLNHPDSELIILLLDERPEEVTDFEETVGAQVYASTFDESPRRHAQVADLVLERAKRIVEQGKDVILLLDSLTRLARGHNSAIQGGPIGSGGVNPVALQKSRKFFGTARNVEEGGSLTILATALIETESRLDDVVFEEFKGTGNMEVRLDRELAERRVFPAIHIPQSGTRNDDRLYHPDEFLKVVDIRKQLAQQPIGDAIETLLSNLKATKTNAELLLRGLR
;
A
#
# COMPACT_ATOMS: atom_id res chain seq x y z
N MET A 1 23.90 -15.18 -24.70
CA MET A 1 24.21 -15.34 -23.26
C MET A 1 23.42 -14.32 -22.45
N ARG A 2 22.66 -14.76 -21.44
CA ARG A 2 22.03 -13.86 -20.45
C ARG A 2 22.98 -13.60 -19.31
N VAL A 3 23.21 -12.33 -19.02
CA VAL A 3 24.16 -11.87 -18.00
C VAL A 3 23.38 -11.31 -16.83
N MET A 4 23.67 -11.82 -15.63
CA MET A 4 22.96 -11.48 -14.40
C MET A 4 23.94 -11.15 -13.28
N ALA A 5 23.56 -10.22 -12.39
CA ALA A 5 24.28 -9.98 -11.15
C ALA A 5 23.48 -10.56 -9.99
N LEU A 6 24.14 -11.30 -9.09
CA LEU A 6 23.57 -11.79 -7.84
C LEU A 6 24.18 -11.01 -6.67
N THR A 7 23.35 -10.43 -5.81
CA THR A 7 23.80 -9.66 -4.65
C THR A 7 22.91 -9.89 -3.43
N GLY A 8 23.28 -9.31 -2.29
CA GLY A 8 22.60 -9.50 -1.02
C GLY A 8 23.49 -9.26 0.19
N GLY A 9 22.88 -9.12 1.37
CA GLY A 9 23.59 -8.93 2.63
C GLY A 9 24.52 -10.11 2.98
N ILE A 10 25.44 -9.89 3.93
CA ILE A 10 26.21 -11.01 4.49
C ILE A 10 25.25 -12.03 5.14
N ALA A 11 25.55 -13.32 4.99
CA ALA A 11 24.73 -14.41 5.50
C ALA A 11 23.25 -14.42 5.04
N SER A 12 22.91 -13.72 3.95
CA SER A 12 21.55 -13.75 3.39
C SER A 12 21.22 -15.05 2.65
N GLY A 13 22.22 -15.87 2.30
CA GLY A 13 22.04 -17.14 1.60
C GLY A 13 22.45 -17.15 0.13
N LYS A 14 23.29 -16.19 -0.30
CA LYS A 14 23.83 -16.11 -1.66
C LYS A 14 24.49 -17.39 -2.15
N THR A 15 25.42 -17.95 -1.37
CA THR A 15 26.10 -19.22 -1.72
C THR A 15 25.12 -20.37 -1.94
N LEU A 16 24.10 -20.50 -1.08
CA LEU A 16 23.05 -21.51 -1.25
C LEU A 16 22.25 -21.26 -2.53
N THR A 17 21.94 -20.00 -2.82
CA THR A 17 21.25 -19.60 -4.06
C THR A 17 22.07 -19.91 -5.30
N CYS A 18 23.38 -19.63 -5.30
CA CYS A 18 24.30 -19.98 -6.39
C CYS A 18 24.35 -21.49 -6.63
N ASN A 19 24.39 -22.31 -5.57
CA ASN A 19 24.38 -23.77 -5.70
C ASN A 19 23.07 -24.27 -6.32
N LEU A 20 21.93 -23.72 -5.88
CA LEU A 20 20.62 -24.03 -6.44
C LEU A 20 20.49 -23.58 -7.91
N LEU A 21 21.06 -22.43 -8.27
CA LEU A 21 21.09 -21.97 -9.66
C LEU A 21 21.92 -22.91 -10.55
N ARG A 22 23.09 -23.37 -10.09
CA ARG A 22 23.88 -24.39 -10.81
C ARG A 22 23.11 -25.71 -10.97
N GLU A 23 22.35 -26.09 -9.95
CA GLU A 23 21.54 -27.31 -9.99
C GLU A 23 20.42 -27.22 -11.04
N PHE A 24 19.75 -26.07 -11.15
CA PHE A 24 18.60 -25.91 -12.06
C PHE A 24 18.97 -25.39 -13.46
N LEU A 25 20.17 -24.86 -13.66
CA LEU A 25 20.66 -24.33 -14.93
C LEU A 25 22.00 -25.01 -15.29
N PRO A 26 21.99 -26.14 -16.02
CA PRO A 26 23.19 -26.91 -16.33
C PRO A 26 24.23 -26.13 -17.16
N SER A 27 23.78 -25.16 -17.97
CA SER A 27 24.61 -24.29 -18.82
C SER A 27 25.08 -23.00 -18.10
N LEU A 28 24.93 -22.90 -16.77
CA LEU A 28 25.28 -21.71 -16.00
C LEU A 28 26.77 -21.65 -15.62
N VAL A 29 27.42 -20.53 -15.95
CA VAL A 29 28.70 -20.13 -15.36
C VAL A 29 28.45 -19.12 -14.24
N ILE A 30 29.08 -19.35 -13.07
CA ILE A 30 29.03 -18.43 -11.94
C ILE A 30 30.42 -17.87 -11.66
N PHE A 31 30.54 -16.55 -11.67
CA PHE A 31 31.68 -15.82 -11.13
C PHE A 31 31.44 -15.50 -9.64
N ASP A 32 32.26 -16.04 -8.75
CA ASP A 32 32.18 -15.80 -7.30
C ASP A 32 33.27 -14.81 -6.87
N SER A 33 32.87 -13.57 -6.55
CA SER A 33 33.81 -12.51 -6.18
C SER A 33 34.63 -12.86 -4.93
N ASP A 34 34.05 -13.55 -3.94
CA ASP A 34 34.76 -13.90 -2.72
C ASP A 34 35.85 -14.93 -3.02
N SER A 35 35.55 -15.92 -3.88
CA SER A 35 36.54 -16.91 -4.34
C SER A 35 37.69 -16.26 -5.10
N GLN A 36 37.40 -15.25 -5.93
CA GLN A 36 38.41 -14.56 -6.72
C GLN A 36 39.31 -13.67 -5.88
N VAL A 37 38.76 -13.01 -4.85
CA VAL A 37 39.59 -12.33 -3.86
C VAL A 37 40.55 -13.32 -3.18
N ARG A 38 40.12 -14.55 -2.87
CA ARG A 38 41.03 -15.56 -2.30
C ARG A 38 42.17 -15.89 -3.26
N ASN A 39 41.82 -16.16 -4.50
CA ASN A 39 42.79 -16.49 -5.54
C ASN A 39 43.80 -15.36 -5.74
N LEU A 40 43.34 -14.11 -5.88
CA LEU A 40 44.20 -12.94 -6.05
C LEU A 40 45.18 -12.73 -4.88
N LEU A 41 44.72 -12.94 -3.64
CA LEU A 41 45.60 -12.83 -2.46
C LEU A 41 46.66 -13.94 -2.39
N GLU A 42 46.39 -15.09 -3.00
CA GLU A 42 47.27 -16.26 -3.00
C GLU A 42 48.24 -16.26 -4.19
N THR A 43 47.77 -15.86 -5.38
CA THR A 43 48.50 -16.09 -6.64
C THR A 43 48.95 -14.82 -7.37
N ASP A 44 48.30 -13.67 -7.14
CA ASP A 44 48.62 -12.43 -7.86
C ASP A 44 49.73 -11.65 -7.15
N LYS A 45 50.95 -11.75 -7.69
CA LYS A 45 52.14 -11.07 -7.15
C LYS A 45 52.01 -9.55 -7.13
N LYS A 46 51.24 -8.95 -8.04
CA LYS A 46 51.03 -7.49 -8.07
C LYS A 46 50.12 -7.07 -6.92
N VAL A 47 49.03 -7.82 -6.70
CA VAL A 47 48.14 -7.61 -5.55
C VAL A 47 48.91 -7.79 -4.24
N GLY A 48 49.72 -8.85 -4.13
CA GLY A 48 50.57 -9.09 -2.97
C GLY A 48 51.53 -7.93 -2.70
N PHE A 49 52.21 -7.41 -3.73
CA PHE A 49 53.12 -6.27 -3.61
C PHE A 49 52.41 -4.97 -3.21
N SER A 50 51.23 -4.68 -3.78
CA SER A 50 50.44 -3.50 -3.42
C SER A 50 49.95 -3.56 -1.97
N ILE A 51 49.55 -4.73 -1.49
CA ILE A 51 49.12 -4.94 -0.11
C ILE A 51 50.29 -4.75 0.86
N THR A 52 51.46 -5.32 0.58
CA THR A 52 52.64 -5.21 1.47
C THR A 52 53.22 -3.79 1.46
N THR A 53 53.14 -3.08 0.34
CA THR A 53 53.51 -1.66 0.25
C THR A 53 52.57 -0.79 1.09
N THR A 54 51.28 -1.13 1.13
CA THR A 54 50.25 -0.32 1.83
C THR A 54 50.18 -0.62 3.33
N PHE A 55 50.29 -1.89 3.71
CA PHE A 55 50.07 -2.35 5.09
C PHE A 55 51.35 -2.85 5.79
N GLY A 56 52.50 -2.85 5.10
CA GLY A 56 53.78 -3.31 5.61
C GLY A 56 53.99 -4.82 5.49
N ASN A 57 55.20 -5.27 5.84
CA ASN A 57 55.58 -6.69 5.77
C ASN A 57 54.82 -7.60 6.75
N GLU A 58 54.15 -7.02 7.74
CA GLU A 58 53.29 -7.75 8.70
C GLU A 58 52.07 -8.38 8.01
N ALA A 59 51.67 -7.87 6.84
CA ALA A 59 50.62 -8.46 6.02
C ALA A 59 51.03 -9.75 5.30
N MET A 60 52.31 -10.17 5.41
CA MET A 60 52.84 -11.37 4.76
C MET A 60 53.03 -12.50 5.75
N GLY A 61 52.45 -13.66 5.43
CA GLY A 61 52.63 -14.91 6.16
C GLY A 61 54.04 -15.49 5.97
N LYS A 62 54.40 -16.44 6.85
CA LYS A 62 55.70 -17.12 6.83
C LYS A 62 55.92 -17.99 5.58
N ASP A 63 54.84 -18.29 4.85
CA ASP A 63 54.79 -19.04 3.60
C ASP A 63 54.98 -18.17 2.35
N GLY A 64 55.13 -16.85 2.51
CA GLY A 64 55.30 -15.90 1.41
C GLY A 64 53.98 -15.47 0.74
N HIS A 65 52.83 -15.89 1.28
CA HIS A 65 51.50 -15.45 0.86
C HIS A 65 50.96 -14.38 1.83
N ILE A 66 49.86 -13.72 1.48
CA ILE A 66 49.24 -12.73 2.37
C ILE A 66 48.63 -13.41 3.60
N ASP A 67 48.98 -12.95 4.81
CA ASP A 67 48.36 -13.42 6.05
C ASP A 67 46.93 -12.87 6.14
N ARG A 68 45.98 -13.73 5.77
CA ARG A 68 44.55 -13.41 5.70
C ARG A 68 43.94 -13.18 7.07
N THR A 69 44.48 -13.83 8.10
CA THR A 69 43.98 -13.70 9.48
C THR A 69 44.39 -12.35 10.04
N TRP A 70 45.66 -11.98 9.85
CA TRP A 70 46.16 -10.66 10.19
C TRP A 70 45.42 -9.56 9.42
N LEU A 71 45.32 -9.70 8.09
CA LEU A 71 44.67 -8.71 7.23
C LEU A 71 43.21 -8.49 7.61
N ARG A 72 42.49 -9.59 7.90
CA ARG A 72 41.11 -9.54 8.38
C ARG A 72 41.01 -8.72 9.67
N ASN A 73 41.81 -9.06 10.69
CA ASN A 73 41.75 -8.39 11.99
C ASN A 73 42.11 -6.90 11.88
N HIS A 74 43.14 -6.57 11.09
CA HIS A 74 43.59 -5.20 10.86
C HIS A 74 42.48 -4.35 10.22
N ILE A 75 41.83 -4.87 9.19
CA ILE A 75 40.77 -4.17 8.43
C ILE A 75 39.49 -3.99 9.23
N PHE A 76 39.15 -4.95 10.10
CA PHE A 76 37.97 -4.84 10.95
C PHE A 76 38.11 -3.76 12.03
N SER A 77 39.32 -3.55 12.54
CA SER A 77 39.60 -2.51 13.52
C SER A 77 39.76 -1.11 12.93
N ASN A 78 39.88 -0.98 11.60
CA ASN A 78 40.23 0.27 10.94
C ASN A 78 39.48 0.50 9.60
N PRO A 79 38.42 1.34 9.59
CA PRO A 79 37.67 1.66 8.38
C PRO A 79 38.50 2.27 7.23
N SER A 80 39.58 3.02 7.52
CA SER A 80 40.43 3.58 6.46
C SER A 80 41.30 2.52 5.80
N ALA A 81 41.81 1.56 6.59
CA ALA A 81 42.53 0.39 6.09
C ALA A 81 41.62 -0.48 5.19
N ARG A 82 40.34 -0.61 5.53
CA ARG A 82 39.35 -1.29 4.68
C ARG A 82 39.23 -0.65 3.30
N ILE A 83 39.08 0.67 3.26
CA ILE A 83 38.96 1.41 2.00
C ILE A 83 40.23 1.24 1.15
N GLN A 84 41.40 1.27 1.78
CA GLN A 84 42.67 1.04 1.09
C GLN A 84 42.75 -0.37 0.49
N LEU A 85 42.39 -1.42 1.23
CA LEU A 85 42.39 -2.78 0.68
C LEU A 85 41.38 -2.90 -0.48
N GLU A 86 40.17 -2.37 -0.31
CA GLU A 86 39.13 -2.38 -1.34
C GLU A 86 39.60 -1.68 -2.63
N SER A 87 40.40 -0.61 -2.53
CA SER A 87 40.96 0.10 -3.69
C SER A 87 41.99 -0.71 -4.48
N ILE A 88 42.67 -1.66 -3.82
CA ILE A 88 43.63 -2.58 -4.46
C ILE A 88 42.89 -3.74 -5.12
N LEU A 89 41.93 -4.35 -4.39
CA LEU A 89 41.28 -5.59 -4.83
C LEU A 89 40.17 -5.36 -5.85
N HIS A 90 39.29 -4.36 -5.66
CA HIS A 90 38.11 -4.20 -6.50
C HIS A 90 38.42 -4.01 -7.99
N PRO A 91 39.40 -3.16 -8.41
CA PRO A 91 39.74 -3.05 -9.83
C PRO A 91 40.14 -4.39 -10.45
N ARG A 92 40.94 -5.18 -9.73
CA ARG A 92 41.41 -6.49 -10.21
C ARG A 92 40.30 -7.53 -10.26
N VAL A 93 39.41 -7.57 -9.26
CA VAL A 93 38.22 -8.45 -9.27
C VAL A 93 37.27 -8.09 -10.41
N ARG A 94 37.12 -6.80 -10.75
CA ARG A 94 36.31 -6.36 -11.89
C ARG A 94 36.91 -6.82 -13.22
N GLU A 95 38.21 -6.72 -13.38
CA GLU A 95 38.93 -7.21 -14.57
C GLU A 95 38.72 -8.72 -14.75
N GLU A 96 38.94 -9.52 -13.71
CA GLU A 96 38.71 -10.98 -13.73
C GLU A 96 37.24 -11.34 -14.02
N CYS A 97 36.27 -10.53 -13.55
CA CYS A 97 34.85 -10.73 -13.85
C CYS A 97 34.58 -10.52 -15.35
N LEU A 98 35.12 -9.46 -15.93
CA LEU A 98 34.97 -9.15 -17.35
C LEU A 98 35.66 -10.20 -18.23
N ASP A 99 36.85 -10.66 -17.84
CA ASP A 99 37.57 -11.73 -18.55
C ASP A 99 36.79 -13.06 -18.49
N SER A 100 36.25 -13.41 -17.32
CA SER A 100 35.40 -14.58 -17.15
C SER A 100 34.12 -14.50 -17.98
N LEU A 101 33.51 -13.32 -18.06
CA LEU A 101 32.35 -13.06 -18.90
C LEU A 101 32.67 -13.22 -20.40
N GLN A 102 33.81 -12.68 -20.85
CA GLN A 102 34.25 -12.80 -22.24
C GLN A 102 34.59 -14.26 -22.61
N ASP A 103 35.24 -15.00 -21.71
CA ASP A 103 35.52 -16.42 -21.91
C ASP A 103 34.23 -17.25 -22.01
N ALA A 104 33.27 -16.99 -21.11
CA ALA A 104 31.95 -17.63 -21.16
C ALA A 104 31.22 -17.32 -22.48
N ALA A 105 31.30 -16.07 -22.94
CA ALA A 105 30.72 -15.66 -24.24
C ALA A 105 31.37 -16.42 -25.42
N LYS A 106 32.70 -16.55 -25.43
CA LYS A 106 33.45 -17.30 -26.46
C LYS A 106 33.10 -18.78 -26.47
N ARG A 107 32.83 -19.37 -25.31
CA ARG A 107 32.40 -20.77 -25.16
C ARG A 107 30.92 -20.99 -25.47
N GLY A 108 30.17 -19.96 -25.86
CA GLY A 108 28.74 -20.07 -26.19
C GLY A 108 27.86 -20.36 -24.97
N VAL A 109 28.30 -19.98 -23.77
CA VAL A 109 27.55 -20.20 -22.53
C VAL A 109 26.21 -19.46 -22.56
N GLU A 110 25.17 -20.12 -22.10
CA GLU A 110 23.81 -19.59 -22.17
C GLU A 110 23.53 -18.59 -21.03
N PHE A 111 23.96 -18.92 -19.81
CA PHE A 111 23.74 -18.11 -18.61
C PHE A 111 25.05 -17.78 -17.90
N PHE A 112 25.22 -16.52 -17.51
CA PHE A 112 26.32 -16.05 -16.69
C PHE A 112 25.78 -15.29 -15.48
N VAL A 113 26.22 -15.64 -14.27
CA VAL A 113 25.86 -14.95 -13.02
C VAL A 113 27.13 -14.54 -12.29
N ALA A 114 27.28 -13.25 -11.95
CA ALA A 114 28.31 -12.80 -11.02
C ALA A 114 27.75 -12.57 -9.61
N ASP A 115 28.23 -13.29 -8.60
CA ASP A 115 27.96 -13.00 -7.19
C ASP A 115 28.84 -11.83 -6.74
N VAL A 116 28.21 -10.66 -6.56
CA VAL A 116 28.86 -9.40 -6.19
C VAL A 116 28.20 -8.85 -4.92
N PRO A 117 28.76 -9.11 -3.72
CA PRO A 117 28.13 -8.73 -2.45
C PRO A 117 27.86 -7.22 -2.25
N LEU A 118 28.69 -6.36 -2.84
CA LEU A 118 28.63 -4.89 -2.74
C LEU A 118 28.28 -4.22 -4.08
N LEU A 119 27.46 -4.89 -4.90
CA LEU A 119 27.11 -4.46 -6.25
C LEU A 119 26.62 -3.00 -6.30
N PHE A 120 25.63 -2.67 -5.46
CA PHE A 120 25.01 -1.33 -5.45
C PHE A 120 25.89 -0.30 -4.75
N GLU A 121 26.54 -0.68 -3.65
CA GLU A 121 27.40 0.21 -2.86
C GLU A 121 28.60 0.72 -3.64
N LYS A 122 29.09 -0.07 -4.61
CA LYS A 122 30.29 0.26 -5.41
C LYS A 122 29.97 0.55 -6.88
N GLY A 123 28.69 0.51 -7.27
CA GLY A 123 28.24 0.81 -8.63
C GLY A 123 28.96 -0.02 -9.69
N PHE A 124 29.09 -1.34 -9.49
CA PHE A 124 29.73 -2.20 -10.48
C PHE A 124 28.71 -2.62 -11.55
N ASP A 125 28.91 -2.11 -12.76
CA ASP A 125 28.16 -2.49 -13.96
C ASP A 125 29.11 -3.18 -14.93
N PHE A 126 28.76 -4.39 -15.35
CA PHE A 126 29.49 -5.22 -16.30
C PHE A 126 28.60 -5.63 -17.48
N GLY A 127 27.51 -4.87 -17.74
CA GLY A 127 26.55 -5.16 -18.79
C GLY A 127 25.52 -6.21 -18.40
N GLN A 128 25.26 -6.38 -17.10
CA GLN A 128 24.20 -7.28 -16.63
C GLN A 128 22.82 -6.81 -17.07
N SER A 129 22.01 -7.74 -17.54
CA SER A 129 20.62 -7.51 -17.98
C SER A 129 19.59 -7.63 -16.85
N GLN A 130 19.95 -8.28 -15.74
CA GLN A 130 19.10 -8.44 -14.56
C GLN A 130 19.93 -8.48 -13.27
N VAL A 131 19.34 -8.00 -12.18
CA VAL A 131 19.88 -8.01 -10.82
C VAL A 131 19.02 -8.87 -9.90
N LEU A 132 19.62 -9.93 -9.37
CA LEU A 132 19.04 -10.89 -8.44
C LEU A 132 19.47 -10.55 -7.01
N VAL A 133 18.52 -10.34 -6.11
CA VAL A 133 18.81 -10.02 -4.70
C VAL A 133 18.37 -11.15 -3.78
N VAL A 134 19.31 -11.71 -3.02
CA VAL A 134 19.01 -12.64 -1.92
C VAL A 134 18.85 -11.85 -0.63
N ALA A 135 17.61 -11.79 -0.13
CA ALA A 135 17.22 -10.95 0.99
C ALA A 135 16.82 -11.77 2.22
N SER A 136 17.18 -11.27 3.40
CA SER A 136 16.79 -11.80 4.70
C SER A 136 16.80 -10.63 5.70
N SER A 137 16.09 -10.75 6.81
CA SER A 137 16.05 -9.76 7.87
C SER A 137 17.42 -9.61 8.54
N ARG A 138 17.67 -8.41 9.09
CA ARG A 138 18.92 -8.10 9.82
C ARG A 138 19.11 -9.04 11.01
N SER A 139 18.04 -9.39 11.73
CA SER A 139 18.09 -10.32 12.85
C SER A 139 18.47 -11.74 12.43
N THR A 140 17.97 -12.21 11.28
CA THR A 140 18.36 -13.50 10.71
C THR A 140 19.82 -13.50 10.24
N GLN A 141 20.29 -12.41 9.61
CA GLN A 141 21.70 -12.26 9.23
C GLN A 141 22.60 -12.29 10.46
N PHE A 142 22.27 -11.49 11.48
CA PHE A 142 23.00 -11.44 12.74
C PHE A 142 23.12 -12.84 13.36
N ARG A 143 21.99 -13.56 13.50
CA ARG A 143 21.95 -14.92 14.05
C ARG A 143 22.83 -15.90 13.26
N ARG A 144 22.79 -15.84 11.93
CA ARG A 144 23.58 -16.72 11.05
C ARG A 144 25.07 -16.41 11.07
N ILE A 145 25.46 -15.15 11.27
CA ILE A 145 26.88 -14.77 11.38
C ILE A 145 27.40 -15.16 12.76
N ARG A 146 26.63 -14.94 13.82
CA ARG A 146 26.99 -15.34 15.20
C ARG A 146 27.21 -16.84 15.35
N ALA A 147 26.52 -17.65 14.54
CA ALA A 147 26.72 -19.09 14.49
C ALA A 147 28.04 -19.52 13.79
N ARG A 148 28.81 -18.59 13.21
CA ARG A 148 30.12 -18.86 12.59
C ARG A 148 31.24 -18.57 13.60
N ASN A 149 32.29 -19.37 13.59
CA ASN A 149 33.46 -19.14 14.45
C ASN A 149 34.18 -17.83 14.08
N GLY A 150 34.59 -17.06 15.10
CA GLY A 150 35.44 -15.87 14.95
C GLY A 150 34.71 -14.55 14.63
N PHE A 151 33.47 -14.38 15.08
CA PHE A 151 32.73 -13.11 15.00
C PHE A 151 32.12 -12.76 16.37
N ASP A 152 32.45 -11.60 16.92
CA ASP A 152 31.80 -11.05 18.11
C ASP A 152 30.68 -10.06 17.74
N ASP A 153 29.80 -9.75 18.69
CA ASP A 153 28.62 -8.91 18.44
C ASP A 153 28.99 -7.51 17.87
N PRO A 154 30.04 -6.79 18.36
CA PRO A 154 30.47 -5.51 17.78
C PRO A 154 30.96 -5.62 16.33
N MET A 155 31.72 -6.67 16.00
CA MET A 155 32.20 -6.93 14.63
C MET A 155 31.04 -7.21 13.68
N ILE A 156 30.02 -7.95 14.12
CA ILE A 156 28.82 -8.24 13.29
C ILE A 156 28.07 -6.95 12.98
N GLU A 157 27.85 -6.07 13.95
CA GLU A 157 27.17 -4.80 13.73
C GLU A 157 27.93 -3.89 12.76
N SER A 158 29.26 -3.82 12.88
CA SER A 158 30.12 -3.07 11.95
C SER A 158 30.00 -3.58 10.51
N ILE A 159 29.96 -4.91 10.33
CA ILE A 159 29.76 -5.52 9.00
C ILE A 159 28.41 -5.15 8.41
N LEU A 160 27.34 -5.28 9.19
CA LEU A 160 25.97 -5.01 8.74
C LEU A 160 25.76 -3.52 8.46
N ALA A 161 26.35 -2.63 9.25
CA ALA A 161 26.28 -1.18 9.04
C ALA A 161 27.02 -0.70 7.78
N ALA A 162 28.05 -1.43 7.34
CA ALA A 162 28.80 -1.11 6.13
C ALA A 162 28.09 -1.56 4.82
N GLN A 163 26.92 -2.21 4.92
CA GLN A 163 26.13 -2.65 3.77
C GLN A 163 24.89 -1.77 3.60
N LEU A 164 24.45 -1.59 2.36
CA LEU A 164 23.19 -0.91 2.08
C LEU A 164 22.02 -1.68 2.74
N PRO A 165 21.03 -0.99 3.33
CA PRO A 165 19.85 -1.64 3.90
C PRO A 165 19.18 -2.60 2.92
N VAL A 166 18.67 -3.74 3.41
CA VAL A 166 18.08 -4.79 2.56
C VAL A 166 16.88 -4.28 1.74
N GLN A 167 16.09 -3.35 2.30
CA GLN A 167 14.96 -2.71 1.62
C GLN A 167 15.41 -1.91 0.39
N GLU A 168 16.55 -1.21 0.49
CA GLU A 168 17.13 -0.49 -0.64
C GLU A 168 17.71 -1.43 -1.70
N LYS A 169 18.24 -2.59 -1.29
CA LYS A 169 18.68 -3.62 -2.25
C LYS A 169 17.47 -4.21 -2.98
N ILE A 170 16.37 -4.47 -2.27
CA ILE A 170 15.11 -5.00 -2.81
C ILE A 170 14.49 -4.03 -3.83
N SER A 171 14.48 -2.73 -3.55
CA SER A 171 13.88 -1.74 -4.46
C SER A 171 14.62 -1.58 -5.79
N ARG A 172 15.86 -2.06 -5.86
CA ARG A 172 16.73 -2.03 -7.05
C ARG A 172 16.90 -3.41 -7.70
N ALA A 173 16.14 -4.41 -7.26
CA ALA A 173 16.22 -5.78 -7.75
C ALA A 173 15.18 -6.03 -8.85
N ASP A 174 15.55 -6.81 -9.87
CA ASP A 174 14.60 -7.37 -10.83
C ASP A 174 13.92 -8.62 -10.25
N VAL A 175 14.67 -9.40 -9.47
CA VAL A 175 14.19 -10.61 -8.81
C VAL A 175 14.69 -10.65 -7.38
N VAL A 176 13.79 -10.96 -6.44
CA VAL A 176 14.13 -11.11 -5.02
C VAL A 176 13.91 -12.54 -4.58
N PHE A 177 14.96 -13.15 -4.00
CA PHE A 177 14.89 -14.42 -3.30
C PHE A 177 14.85 -14.17 -1.80
N TRP A 178 13.66 -14.34 -1.20
CA TRP A 178 13.46 -14.12 0.23
C TRP A 178 13.83 -15.36 1.04
N ASN A 179 14.79 -15.22 1.96
CA ASN A 179 15.41 -16.33 2.69
C ASN A 179 15.27 -16.22 4.23
N GLU A 180 14.05 -15.89 4.69
CA GLU A 180 13.66 -15.99 6.11
C GLU A 180 13.12 -17.37 6.50
N GLY A 181 12.66 -18.16 5.52
CA GLY A 181 12.02 -19.46 5.76
C GLY A 181 12.95 -20.66 5.67
N PRO A 182 12.39 -21.89 5.70
CA PRO A 182 13.15 -23.12 5.49
C PRO A 182 13.86 -23.17 4.13
N PRO A 183 14.98 -23.91 3.99
CA PRO A 183 15.72 -24.01 2.73
C PRO A 183 14.88 -24.46 1.51
N SER A 184 13.81 -25.23 1.74
CA SER A 184 12.86 -25.65 0.70
C SER A 184 12.12 -24.48 0.03
N VAL A 185 11.87 -23.40 0.78
CA VAL A 185 11.20 -22.19 0.26
C VAL A 185 12.14 -21.42 -0.66
N LEU A 186 13.41 -21.28 -0.28
CA LEU A 186 14.44 -20.69 -1.15
C LEU A 186 14.63 -21.53 -2.41
N ARG A 187 14.77 -22.86 -2.26
CA ARG A 187 14.88 -23.81 -3.37
C ARG A 187 13.73 -23.67 -4.37
N SER A 188 12.50 -23.53 -3.89
CA SER A 188 11.32 -23.35 -4.75
C SER A 188 11.32 -22.01 -5.49
N GLN A 189 11.76 -20.93 -4.84
CA GLN A 189 11.90 -19.62 -5.50
C GLN A 189 12.96 -19.67 -6.62
N VAL A 190 14.13 -20.24 -6.34
CA VAL A 190 15.21 -20.36 -7.32
C VAL A 190 14.83 -21.28 -8.48
N ARG A 191 14.13 -22.39 -8.20
CA ARG A 191 13.61 -23.30 -9.23
C ARG A 191 12.64 -22.59 -10.19
N ARG A 192 11.69 -21.81 -9.67
CA ARG A 192 10.73 -21.05 -10.49
C ARG A 192 11.44 -20.04 -11.37
N PHE A 193 12.43 -19.33 -10.82
CA PHE A 193 13.25 -18.40 -11.59
C PHE A 193 14.01 -19.12 -12.72
N ALA A 194 14.71 -20.23 -12.42
CA ALA A 194 15.41 -21.02 -13.43
C ALA A 194 14.47 -21.53 -14.54
N GLN A 195 13.27 -22.02 -14.19
CA GLN A 195 12.26 -22.45 -15.16
C GLN A 195 11.80 -21.30 -16.07
N SER A 196 11.61 -20.09 -15.52
CA SER A 196 11.23 -18.93 -16.33
C SER A 196 12.30 -18.54 -17.37
N LEU A 197 13.57 -18.77 -17.05
CA LEU A 197 14.68 -18.51 -17.98
C LEU A 197 14.69 -19.49 -19.15
N LEU A 198 14.31 -20.74 -18.92
CA LEU A 198 14.25 -21.80 -19.94
C LEU A 198 13.03 -21.69 -20.85
N MET A 199 11.92 -21.08 -20.40
CA MET A 199 10.69 -20.91 -21.20
C MET A 199 10.73 -19.76 -22.22
N THR A 200 11.83 -19.02 -22.32
CA THR A 200 11.95 -17.78 -23.13
C THR A 200 12.91 -17.91 -24.31
N VAL A 201 13.09 -19.12 -24.84
CA VAL A 201 13.82 -19.42 -26.07
C VAL A 201 12.81 -19.96 -27.11
N PRO A 202 12.83 -19.50 -28.38
CA PRO A 202 12.04 -20.16 -29.42
C PRO A 202 12.68 -21.51 -29.73
N ASN A 203 11.97 -22.60 -29.42
CA ASN A 203 12.34 -23.93 -29.89
C ASN A 203 11.80 -24.10 -31.31
N ASP A 204 12.70 -23.99 -32.29
CA ASP A 204 12.54 -24.65 -33.58
C ASP A 204 13.20 -26.03 -33.52
N SER A 205 12.41 -27.05 -33.84
CA SER A 205 12.76 -28.34 -34.50
C SER A 205 12.11 -29.58 -33.87
N GLU A 206 11.64 -30.42 -34.78
CA GLU A 206 10.65 -31.49 -34.67
C GLU A 206 11.15 -32.80 -34.01
N ALA A 207 10.18 -33.66 -33.70
CA ALA A 207 10.23 -35.04 -33.18
C ALA A 207 10.73 -36.07 -34.26
N PRO A 208 10.65 -37.44 -34.12
CA PRO A 208 10.07 -38.30 -33.08
C PRO A 208 10.80 -39.66 -32.77
N GLU A 209 10.20 -40.46 -31.84
CA GLU A 209 10.28 -41.94 -31.63
C GLU A 209 11.63 -42.58 -31.17
N THR A 210 11.76 -43.64 -30.35
CA THR A 210 11.01 -44.91 -30.09
C THR A 210 11.35 -45.55 -28.71
N GLN A 211 10.34 -46.23 -28.13
CA GLN A 211 10.27 -47.55 -27.43
C GLN A 211 11.35 -48.12 -26.45
N ASP A 212 10.79 -48.62 -25.34
CA ASP A 212 11.03 -49.85 -24.53
C ASP A 212 12.33 -50.11 -23.74
N SER A 213 12.18 -50.24 -22.41
CA SER A 213 12.52 -51.48 -21.68
C SER A 213 11.97 -51.49 -20.24
N GLU A 214 11.19 -52.53 -19.93
CA GLU A 214 10.95 -53.13 -18.59
C GLU A 214 12.29 -53.70 -18.05
N ALA A 215 12.60 -54.02 -16.79
CA ALA A 215 11.98 -54.21 -15.47
C ALA A 215 13.12 -53.95 -14.42
N ALA A 216 13.00 -53.88 -13.09
CA ALA A 216 12.19 -54.65 -12.15
C ALA A 216 12.23 -54.01 -10.74
N ASP A 217 11.15 -54.25 -9.99
CA ASP A 217 10.99 -54.45 -8.54
C ASP A 217 11.91 -53.74 -7.53
N THR A 218 11.31 -52.95 -6.63
CA THR A 218 11.03 -53.45 -5.27
C THR A 218 9.88 -52.66 -4.62
N GLN A 219 8.95 -53.40 -4.03
CA GLN A 219 7.73 -52.98 -3.36
C GLN A 219 7.98 -52.10 -2.11
N ALA A 220 7.15 -51.08 -1.93
CA ALA A 220 6.72 -50.62 -0.61
C ALA A 220 5.33 -50.00 -0.74
N GLU A 221 4.32 -50.77 -0.34
CA GLU A 221 2.93 -50.36 -0.21
C GLU A 221 2.81 -49.18 0.76
N THR A 222 2.24 -48.06 0.28
CA THR A 222 1.46 -47.16 1.13
C THR A 222 0.23 -46.77 0.33
N ALA A 223 -0.89 -47.39 0.68
CA ALA A 223 -2.20 -47.08 0.13
C ALA A 223 -2.51 -45.60 0.34
N THR A 224 -2.38 -44.80 -0.72
CA THR A 224 -2.98 -43.47 -0.79
C THR A 224 -4.41 -43.67 -1.24
N ALA A 225 -5.35 -43.47 -0.32
CA ALA A 225 -6.75 -43.33 -0.63
C ALA A 225 -6.90 -42.27 -1.73
N VAL A 226 -7.43 -42.67 -2.88
CA VAL A 226 -7.83 -41.75 -3.94
C VAL A 226 -8.95 -40.89 -3.36
N ALA A 227 -8.62 -39.66 -2.99
CA ALA A 227 -9.61 -38.65 -2.65
C ALA A 227 -10.50 -38.46 -3.87
N THR A 228 -11.80 -38.71 -3.71
CA THR A 228 -12.83 -38.31 -4.66
C THR A 228 -12.60 -36.85 -5.07
N PRO A 229 -12.59 -36.51 -6.39
CA PRO A 229 -12.41 -35.14 -6.82
C PRO A 229 -13.50 -34.26 -6.17
N ALA A 230 -13.09 -33.13 -5.60
CA ALA A 230 -14.04 -32.18 -5.03
C ALA A 230 -15.13 -31.84 -6.06
N PRO A 231 -16.41 -31.80 -5.68
CA PRO A 231 -17.47 -31.47 -6.62
C PRO A 231 -17.22 -30.08 -7.19
N VAL A 232 -17.11 -29.99 -8.52
CA VAL A 232 -17.04 -28.72 -9.25
C VAL A 232 -18.37 -28.00 -9.05
N PRO A 233 -18.42 -26.84 -8.38
CA PRO A 233 -19.66 -26.13 -8.15
C PRO A 233 -20.23 -25.59 -9.48
N ALA A 234 -21.56 -25.52 -9.59
CA ALA A 234 -22.19 -24.99 -10.81
C ALA A 234 -21.92 -23.49 -11.01
N SER A 235 -21.83 -22.73 -9.91
CA SER A 235 -21.55 -21.30 -9.93
C SER A 235 -20.83 -20.83 -8.67
N ILE A 236 -19.99 -19.81 -8.81
CA ILE A 236 -19.31 -19.14 -7.70
C ILE A 236 -19.51 -17.63 -7.79
N ASP A 237 -19.96 -17.04 -6.67
CA ASP A 237 -19.83 -15.61 -6.41
C ASP A 237 -18.43 -15.33 -5.85
N ILE A 238 -17.62 -14.59 -6.60
CA ILE A 238 -16.22 -14.29 -6.26
C ILE A 238 -16.13 -13.45 -4.98
N ASN A 239 -17.06 -12.52 -4.75
CA ASN A 239 -17.07 -11.68 -3.56
C ASN A 239 -17.26 -12.53 -2.30
N GLN A 240 -18.19 -13.49 -2.32
CA GLN A 240 -18.38 -14.44 -1.21
C GLN A 240 -17.21 -15.42 -1.07
N PHE A 241 -16.64 -15.87 -2.20
CA PHE A 241 -15.51 -16.79 -2.21
C PHE A 241 -14.27 -16.20 -1.51
N ARG A 242 -14.00 -14.90 -1.69
CA ARG A 242 -12.90 -14.17 -1.02
C ARG A 242 -13.00 -14.16 0.50
N LEU A 243 -14.22 -14.24 1.05
CA LEU A 243 -14.47 -14.21 2.50
C LEU A 243 -14.14 -15.53 3.19
N LYS A 244 -14.02 -16.64 2.46
CA LYS A 244 -13.68 -17.95 3.03
C LYS A 244 -12.38 -17.89 3.85
N PRO A 245 -12.30 -18.59 4.99
CA PRO A 245 -11.06 -18.71 5.76
C PRO A 245 -9.92 -19.30 4.93
N LEU A 246 -8.69 -18.90 5.22
CA LEU A 246 -7.51 -19.40 4.50
C LEU A 246 -7.39 -20.93 4.58
N ALA A 247 -7.70 -21.53 5.74
CA ALA A 247 -7.65 -22.97 5.93
C ALA A 247 -8.64 -23.72 5.01
N GLU A 248 -9.83 -23.16 4.81
CA GLU A 248 -10.83 -23.73 3.89
C GLU A 248 -10.34 -23.66 2.44
N LEU A 249 -9.81 -22.51 2.02
CA LEU A 249 -9.25 -22.34 0.67
C LEU A 249 -8.06 -23.28 0.42
N GLN A 250 -7.23 -23.52 1.43
CA GLN A 250 -6.12 -24.47 1.34
C GLN A 250 -6.61 -25.91 1.19
N ALA A 251 -7.60 -26.32 2.00
CA ALA A 251 -8.23 -27.63 1.87
C ALA A 251 -8.89 -27.82 0.50
N MET A 252 -9.56 -26.78 -0.02
CA MET A 252 -10.10 -26.80 -1.37
C MET A 252 -9.01 -27.00 -2.41
N ALA A 253 -7.87 -26.30 -2.28
CA ALA A 253 -6.75 -26.40 -3.20
C ALA A 253 -6.07 -27.77 -3.21
N GLU A 254 -6.00 -28.45 -2.07
CA GLU A 254 -5.49 -29.83 -1.96
C GLU A 254 -6.43 -30.86 -2.62
N ALA A 255 -7.73 -30.57 -2.65
CA ALA A 255 -8.73 -31.45 -3.25
C ALA A 255 -8.86 -31.31 -4.78
N VAL A 256 -8.16 -30.34 -5.38
CA VAL A 256 -8.16 -30.11 -6.83
C VAL A 256 -7.07 -30.93 -7.51
N PRO A 257 -7.32 -31.56 -8.68
CA PRO A 257 -6.28 -32.28 -9.44
C PRO A 257 -5.11 -31.39 -9.89
N ALA A 258 -5.37 -30.08 -10.06
CA ALA A 258 -4.34 -29.10 -10.36
C ALA A 258 -3.42 -28.92 -9.14
N ARG A 259 -2.10 -29.11 -9.33
CA ARG A 259 -1.09 -28.85 -8.29
C ARG A 259 -0.99 -27.34 -7.98
N ILE A 260 -1.94 -26.82 -7.23
CA ILE A 260 -1.91 -25.46 -6.70
C ILE A 260 -0.82 -25.41 -5.63
N GLN A 261 0.18 -24.53 -5.83
CA GLN A 261 1.35 -24.46 -4.95
C GLN A 261 0.98 -24.05 -3.53
N GLY A 262 1.46 -24.77 -2.52
CA GLY A 262 1.34 -24.37 -1.12
C GLY A 262 2.18 -23.12 -0.78
N GLY A 263 1.75 -22.35 0.23
CA GLY A 263 2.49 -21.18 0.74
C GLY A 263 2.37 -19.89 -0.08
N ILE A 264 1.45 -19.83 -1.05
CA ILE A 264 1.11 -18.60 -1.78
C ILE A 264 0.19 -17.68 -0.93
N PRO A 265 0.22 -16.35 -1.14
CA PRO A 265 -0.70 -15.42 -0.47
C PRO A 265 -2.17 -15.76 -0.73
N LYS A 266 -3.07 -15.45 0.23
CA LYS A 266 -4.51 -15.77 0.13
C LYS A 266 -5.14 -15.32 -1.20
N SER A 267 -4.83 -14.11 -1.67
CA SER A 267 -5.40 -13.60 -2.93
C SER A 267 -4.91 -14.35 -4.16
N GLN A 268 -3.65 -14.81 -4.17
CA GLN A 268 -3.15 -15.68 -5.23
C GLN A 268 -3.85 -17.04 -5.17
N LEU A 269 -4.02 -17.61 -3.98
CA LEU A 269 -4.75 -18.88 -3.81
C LEU A 269 -6.19 -18.79 -4.34
N VAL A 270 -6.88 -17.69 -4.02
CA VAL A 270 -8.22 -17.40 -4.56
C VAL A 270 -8.18 -17.33 -6.08
N TYR A 271 -7.22 -16.61 -6.67
CA TYR A 271 -7.06 -16.53 -8.12
C TYR A 271 -6.85 -17.91 -8.78
N GLU A 272 -5.96 -18.75 -8.26
CA GLU A 272 -5.68 -20.08 -8.81
C GLU A 272 -6.93 -20.98 -8.77
N LEU A 273 -7.63 -20.98 -7.62
CA LEU A 273 -8.86 -21.76 -7.44
C LEU A 273 -9.96 -21.31 -8.40
N LEU A 274 -10.20 -20.00 -8.50
CA LEU A 274 -11.21 -19.44 -9.41
C LEU A 274 -10.87 -19.73 -10.87
N SER A 275 -9.59 -19.65 -11.24
CA SER A 275 -9.13 -20.00 -12.59
C SER A 275 -9.39 -21.46 -12.90
N PHE A 276 -9.04 -22.38 -11.97
CA PHE A 276 -9.35 -23.80 -12.11
C PHE A 276 -10.85 -24.04 -12.28
N TYR A 277 -11.68 -23.56 -11.36
CA TYR A 277 -13.12 -23.79 -11.41
C TYR A 277 -13.75 -23.20 -12.68
N GLY A 278 -13.28 -22.03 -13.12
CA GLY A 278 -13.71 -21.41 -14.37
C GLY A 278 -13.34 -22.22 -15.62
N HIS A 279 -12.17 -22.90 -15.63
CA HIS A 279 -11.79 -23.81 -16.72
C HIS A 279 -12.64 -25.09 -16.75
N GLU A 280 -13.02 -25.60 -15.58
CA GLU A 280 -13.93 -26.76 -15.44
C GLU A 280 -15.42 -26.42 -15.71
N GLY A 281 -15.71 -25.18 -16.16
CA GLY A 281 -17.06 -24.77 -16.56
C GLY A 281 -17.92 -24.19 -15.44
N THR A 282 -17.35 -23.88 -14.27
CA THR A 282 -18.07 -23.17 -13.20
C THR A 282 -18.44 -21.76 -13.64
N GLY A 283 -19.71 -21.37 -13.51
CA GLY A 283 -20.15 -20.00 -13.77
C GLY A 283 -19.64 -19.03 -12.71
N LEU A 284 -18.76 -18.10 -13.07
CA LEU A 284 -18.21 -17.11 -12.13
C LEU A 284 -18.93 -15.77 -12.28
N VAL A 285 -19.26 -15.14 -11.15
CA VAL A 285 -19.78 -13.77 -11.11
C VAL A 285 -18.97 -12.94 -10.11
N CYS A 286 -18.76 -11.66 -10.42
CA CYS A 286 -18.09 -10.73 -9.52
C CYS A 286 -18.70 -9.35 -9.62
N GLU A 287 -18.87 -8.72 -8.46
CA GLU A 287 -19.15 -7.31 -8.33
C GLU A 287 -17.90 -6.57 -7.84
N GLY A 288 -17.62 -5.40 -8.42
CA GLY A 288 -16.57 -4.53 -7.93
C GLY A 288 -16.73 -3.10 -8.42
N VAL A 289 -15.80 -2.24 -8.01
CA VAL A 289 -15.78 -0.82 -8.43
C VAL A 289 -14.79 -0.66 -9.58
N LEU A 290 -15.26 -0.05 -10.66
CA LEU A 290 -14.46 0.18 -11.87
C LEU A 290 -13.35 1.20 -11.61
N GLU A 291 -12.11 0.80 -11.83
CA GLU A 291 -10.92 1.64 -11.85
C GLU A 291 -10.26 1.57 -13.22
N GLN A 292 -9.74 2.70 -13.71
CA GLN A 292 -8.83 2.70 -14.85
C GLN A 292 -7.42 2.41 -14.34
N ALA A 293 -6.86 1.27 -14.74
CA ALA A 293 -5.49 0.90 -14.42
C ALA A 293 -4.48 1.58 -15.37
N LYS A 294 -3.20 1.35 -15.13
CA LYS A 294 -2.13 1.75 -16.07
C LYS A 294 -2.35 1.08 -17.43
N ASP A 295 -1.88 1.70 -18.51
CA ASP A 295 -2.00 1.18 -19.88
C ASP A 295 -3.44 1.11 -20.44
N ASN A 296 -4.35 1.92 -19.90
CA ASN A 296 -5.74 2.09 -20.37
C ASN A 296 -6.66 0.87 -20.29
N PHE A 297 -6.28 -0.20 -19.58
CA PHE A 297 -7.23 -1.27 -19.26
C PHE A 297 -8.02 -0.96 -17.98
N SER A 298 -9.23 -1.49 -17.89
CA SER A 298 -10.12 -1.26 -16.74
C SER A 298 -10.17 -2.48 -15.84
N MET A 299 -10.21 -2.27 -14.53
CA MET A 299 -10.25 -3.33 -13.53
C MET A 299 -11.43 -3.11 -12.58
N LEU A 300 -12.13 -4.18 -12.19
CA LEU A 300 -13.02 -4.16 -11.04
C LEU A 300 -12.19 -4.43 -9.78
N ARG A 301 -12.13 -3.43 -8.91
CA ARG A 301 -11.45 -3.50 -7.62
C ARG A 301 -12.43 -3.85 -6.52
N ASP A 302 -11.91 -4.58 -5.54
CA ASP A 302 -12.65 -4.92 -4.33
C ASP A 302 -12.68 -3.74 -3.35
N PRO A 303 -13.87 -3.18 -3.03
CA PRO A 303 -13.99 -2.14 -2.01
C PRO A 303 -13.56 -2.60 -0.62
N ALA A 304 -13.74 -3.88 -0.28
CA ALA A 304 -13.38 -4.44 1.03
C ALA A 304 -11.87 -4.43 1.30
N ARG A 305 -11.05 -4.28 0.25
CA ARG A 305 -9.59 -4.18 0.34
C ARG A 305 -9.10 -2.75 0.12
N SER A 306 -9.96 -1.75 0.31
CA SER A 306 -9.65 -0.34 0.02
C SER A 306 -9.12 -0.12 -1.40
N PHE A 307 -9.62 -0.90 -2.37
CA PHE A 307 -9.15 -0.89 -3.76
C PHE A 307 -7.66 -1.22 -3.95
N ARG A 308 -7.04 -1.94 -3.01
CA ARG A 308 -5.66 -2.42 -3.17
C ARG A 308 -5.63 -3.41 -4.34
N PRO A 309 -4.72 -3.22 -5.33
CA PRO A 309 -4.59 -4.15 -6.44
C PRO A 309 -4.30 -5.56 -5.96
N SER A 310 -4.95 -6.55 -6.56
CA SER A 310 -4.78 -7.94 -6.22
C SER A 310 -4.84 -8.86 -7.45
N PRO A 311 -4.22 -10.05 -7.40
CA PRO A 311 -4.23 -11.00 -8.53
C PRO A 311 -5.64 -11.44 -8.95
N ASP A 312 -6.57 -11.50 -8.01
CA ASP A 312 -7.96 -11.91 -8.22
C ASP A 312 -8.90 -10.76 -8.60
N ASP A 313 -8.37 -9.59 -8.96
CA ASP A 313 -9.17 -8.50 -9.53
C ASP A 313 -9.60 -8.84 -10.97
N ILE A 314 -10.73 -8.28 -11.40
CA ILE A 314 -11.36 -8.66 -12.68
C ILE A 314 -11.04 -7.62 -13.75
N HIS A 315 -10.43 -8.06 -14.85
CA HIS A 315 -10.25 -7.22 -16.02
C HIS A 315 -11.57 -7.00 -16.76
N VAL A 316 -11.84 -5.76 -17.16
CA VAL A 316 -13.01 -5.38 -17.96
C VAL A 316 -12.53 -4.83 -19.29
N GLY A 317 -12.92 -5.52 -20.38
CA GLY A 317 -12.55 -5.12 -21.73
C GLY A 317 -13.15 -3.76 -22.12
N ALA A 318 -12.42 -3.00 -22.94
CA ALA A 318 -12.82 -1.67 -23.39
C ALA A 318 -14.18 -1.64 -24.13
N ASN A 319 -14.56 -2.74 -24.78
CA ASN A 319 -15.87 -2.86 -25.43
C ASN A 319 -17.00 -2.79 -24.40
N LEU A 320 -16.94 -3.56 -23.31
CA LEU A 320 -17.96 -3.51 -22.25
C LEU A 320 -18.05 -2.13 -21.61
N VAL A 321 -16.91 -1.47 -21.39
CA VAL A 321 -16.88 -0.09 -20.87
C VAL A 321 -17.59 0.87 -21.82
N ARG A 322 -17.34 0.75 -23.13
CA ARG A 322 -17.94 1.62 -24.16
C ARG A 322 -19.43 1.35 -24.35
N ASP A 323 -19.81 0.08 -24.48
CA ASP A 323 -21.17 -0.35 -24.84
C ASP A 323 -22.18 0.03 -23.76
N PHE A 324 -21.78 -0.04 -22.49
CA PHE A 324 -22.61 0.36 -21.34
C PHE A 324 -22.31 1.78 -20.83
N GLY A 325 -21.39 2.52 -21.47
CA GLY A 325 -21.00 3.86 -21.05
C GLY A 325 -20.48 3.93 -19.60
N LEU A 326 -19.73 2.90 -19.18
CA LEU A 326 -19.26 2.76 -17.81
C LEU A 326 -18.20 3.83 -17.48
N ARG A 327 -18.25 4.33 -16.24
CA ARG A 327 -17.35 5.36 -15.72
C ARG A 327 -16.63 4.88 -14.46
N ILE A 328 -15.45 5.43 -14.21
CA ILE A 328 -14.66 5.15 -13.01
C ILE A 328 -15.51 5.41 -11.76
N GLY A 329 -15.33 4.57 -10.73
CA GLY A 329 -16.08 4.63 -9.49
C GLY A 329 -17.44 3.93 -9.55
N GLN A 330 -17.88 3.45 -10.72
CA GLN A 330 -19.14 2.72 -10.80
C GLN A 330 -19.01 1.31 -10.23
N ARG A 331 -20.04 0.88 -9.50
CA ARG A 331 -20.20 -0.51 -9.08
C ARG A 331 -20.80 -1.31 -10.24
N VAL A 332 -20.09 -2.34 -10.67
CA VAL A 332 -20.47 -3.15 -11.82
C VAL A 332 -20.37 -4.62 -11.44
N LYS A 333 -21.41 -5.38 -11.78
CA LYS A 333 -21.47 -6.84 -11.62
C LYS A 333 -21.38 -7.49 -12.98
N VAL A 334 -20.47 -8.44 -13.12
CA VAL A 334 -20.15 -9.08 -14.41
C VAL A 334 -20.11 -10.60 -14.28
N ARG A 335 -20.42 -11.30 -15.39
CA ARG A 335 -20.00 -12.69 -15.55
C ARG A 335 -18.52 -12.73 -15.89
N VAL A 336 -17.80 -13.62 -15.23
CA VAL A 336 -16.35 -13.73 -15.28
C VAL A 336 -15.97 -15.05 -15.95
N ARG A 337 -14.92 -15.01 -16.78
CA ARG A 337 -14.30 -16.20 -17.37
C ARG A 337 -12.87 -16.37 -16.86
N ALA A 338 -12.43 -17.62 -16.82
CA ALA A 338 -11.04 -17.97 -16.58
C ALA A 338 -10.09 -17.25 -17.58
N PRO A 339 -8.84 -16.97 -17.17
CA PRO A 339 -7.83 -16.41 -18.06
C PRO A 339 -7.57 -17.36 -19.24
N ARG A 340 -7.41 -16.83 -20.46
CA ARG A 340 -6.86 -17.58 -21.59
C ARG A 340 -5.33 -17.66 -21.47
N GLU A 341 -4.67 -18.46 -22.30
CA GLU A 341 -3.20 -18.66 -22.27
C GLU A 341 -2.36 -17.37 -22.25
N ARG A 342 -2.88 -16.26 -22.81
CA ARG A 342 -2.21 -14.95 -22.84
C ARG A 342 -2.76 -13.94 -21.81
N ASP A 343 -3.87 -14.26 -21.14
CA ASP A 343 -4.53 -13.36 -20.19
C ASP A 343 -3.86 -13.49 -18.82
N LYS A 344 -3.52 -12.35 -18.19
CA LYS A 344 -2.94 -12.32 -16.85
C LYS A 344 -3.98 -12.37 -15.72
N TYR A 345 -5.23 -12.01 -16.03
CA TYR A 345 -6.30 -11.84 -15.06
C TYR A 345 -7.58 -12.56 -15.50
N LEU A 346 -8.41 -12.90 -14.51
CA LEU A 346 -9.82 -13.21 -14.74
C LEU A 346 -10.48 -12.04 -15.48
N SER A 347 -11.34 -12.32 -16.45
CA SER A 347 -11.93 -11.28 -17.31
C SER A 347 -13.46 -11.30 -17.25
N GLY A 348 -14.06 -10.14 -17.04
CA GLY A 348 -15.49 -9.94 -17.24
C GLY A 348 -15.81 -9.98 -18.73
N PHE A 349 -16.81 -10.76 -19.12
CA PHE A 349 -17.25 -10.89 -20.52
C PHE A 349 -18.68 -10.42 -20.76
N GLU A 350 -19.47 -10.21 -19.72
CA GLU A 350 -20.85 -9.76 -19.80
C GLU A 350 -21.19 -8.94 -18.55
N VAL A 351 -21.87 -7.80 -18.72
CA VAL A 351 -22.36 -6.97 -17.62
C VAL A 351 -23.75 -7.43 -17.22
N ILE A 352 -23.94 -7.74 -15.94
CA ILE A 352 -25.21 -8.21 -15.36
C ILE A 352 -25.96 -7.03 -14.73
N GLU A 353 -25.26 -6.23 -13.93
CA GLU A 353 -25.82 -5.08 -13.23
C GLU A 353 -24.83 -3.91 -13.21
N VAL A 354 -25.36 -2.69 -13.25
CA VAL A 354 -24.63 -1.44 -13.04
C VAL A 354 -25.33 -0.66 -11.95
N GLU A 355 -24.62 -0.36 -10.87
CA GLU A 355 -25.18 0.31 -9.68
C GLU A 355 -26.42 -0.39 -9.10
N GLY A 356 -26.41 -1.73 -9.10
CA GLY A 356 -27.51 -2.56 -8.62
C GLY A 356 -28.75 -2.57 -9.52
N LYS A 357 -28.70 -1.95 -10.70
CA LYS A 357 -29.75 -2.04 -11.72
C LYS A 357 -29.36 -3.08 -12.77
N PRO A 358 -30.29 -3.91 -13.27
CA PRO A 358 -30.02 -4.81 -14.38
C PRO A 358 -29.44 -4.07 -15.58
N ALA A 359 -28.48 -4.70 -16.27
CA ALA A 359 -27.86 -4.17 -17.48
C ALA A 359 -28.91 -3.93 -18.58
N GLU A 360 -29.91 -4.82 -18.65
CA GLU A 360 -31.11 -4.66 -19.46
C GLU A 360 -31.93 -3.47 -18.95
N GLY A 361 -31.89 -2.35 -19.68
CA GLY A 361 -32.60 -1.13 -19.32
C GLY A 361 -31.82 -0.15 -18.45
N TYR A 362 -30.53 -0.42 -18.18
CA TYR A 362 -29.67 0.58 -17.55
C TYR A 362 -29.52 1.80 -18.46
N GLN A 363 -29.84 2.98 -17.93
CA GLN A 363 -29.56 4.26 -18.56
C GLN A 363 -28.61 5.05 -17.67
N ALA A 364 -27.55 5.59 -18.27
CA ALA A 364 -26.58 6.39 -17.55
C ALA A 364 -27.27 7.64 -16.96
N PRO A 365 -27.11 7.91 -15.66
CA PRO A 365 -27.65 9.12 -15.06
C PRO A 365 -26.93 10.36 -15.60
N LYS A 366 -27.52 11.54 -15.36
CA LYS A 366 -26.87 12.82 -15.63
C LYS A 366 -25.53 12.87 -14.88
N GLU A 367 -24.46 13.22 -15.59
CA GLU A 367 -23.12 13.28 -15.01
C GLU A 367 -23.03 14.30 -13.88
N PHE A 368 -22.28 13.98 -12.83
CA PHE A 368 -22.12 14.80 -11.63
C PHE A 368 -21.75 16.26 -11.93
N ASP A 369 -20.82 16.47 -12.88
CA ASP A 369 -20.34 17.82 -13.24
C ASP A 369 -21.39 18.66 -13.96
N LYS A 370 -22.47 18.04 -14.47
CA LYS A 370 -23.60 18.72 -15.14
C LYS A 370 -24.75 19.01 -14.18
N LEU A 371 -24.70 18.51 -12.94
CA LEU A 371 -25.73 18.73 -11.92
C LEU A 371 -25.67 20.17 -11.39
N THR A 372 -26.83 20.76 -11.05
CA THR A 372 -26.90 22.16 -10.59
C THR A 372 -26.46 22.25 -9.12
N PRO A 373 -25.35 22.95 -8.80
CA PRO A 373 -24.88 23.08 -7.43
C PRO A 373 -25.71 24.09 -6.63
N LEU A 374 -26.14 23.71 -5.43
CA LEU A 374 -26.85 24.56 -4.47
C LEU A 374 -26.07 24.70 -3.15
N PHE A 375 -26.44 25.72 -2.37
CA PHE A 375 -26.03 25.78 -0.97
C PHE A 375 -26.74 24.68 -0.16
N PRO A 376 -26.12 24.18 0.92
CA PRO A 376 -26.79 23.31 1.88
C PRO A 376 -28.00 24.01 2.51
N ASP A 377 -29.12 23.32 2.52
CA ASP A 377 -30.40 23.75 3.10
C ASP A 377 -31.06 22.66 3.97
N ARG A 378 -30.52 21.44 3.94
CA ARG A 378 -30.94 20.30 4.76
C ARG A 378 -29.85 20.01 5.78
N ARG A 379 -30.16 20.16 7.08
CA ARG A 379 -29.22 19.92 8.17
C ARG A 379 -28.96 18.43 8.42
N ILE A 380 -27.71 18.10 8.73
CA ILE A 380 -27.29 16.81 9.27
C ILE A 380 -27.23 16.96 10.80
N HIS A 381 -28.30 16.57 11.48
CA HIS A 381 -28.36 16.56 12.95
C HIS A 381 -27.38 15.54 13.54
N LEU A 382 -26.49 15.98 14.41
CA LEU A 382 -25.44 15.15 15.02
C LEU A 382 -25.70 14.85 16.50
N GLU A 383 -26.60 15.57 17.14
CA GLU A 383 -27.01 15.37 18.52
C GLU A 383 -27.42 13.91 18.79
N GLY A 384 -26.99 13.39 19.94
CA GLY A 384 -27.34 12.07 20.45
C GLY A 384 -27.37 12.08 21.97
N GLU A 385 -27.81 10.97 22.57
CA GLU A 385 -27.94 10.85 24.02
C GLU A 385 -26.66 10.34 24.69
N GLY A 386 -26.29 10.93 25.83
CA GLY A 386 -25.17 10.50 26.67
C GLY A 386 -23.92 11.38 26.56
N SER A 387 -22.95 11.12 27.45
CA SER A 387 -21.71 11.90 27.53
C SER A 387 -20.84 11.82 26.27
N ASP A 388 -20.95 10.70 25.54
CA ASP A 388 -20.15 10.44 24.35
C ASP A 388 -20.53 11.34 23.16
N PHE A 389 -21.65 12.06 23.25
CA PHE A 389 -22.16 12.95 22.19
C PHE A 389 -21.97 14.45 22.50
N LEU A 390 -21.26 14.81 23.57
CA LEU A 390 -21.04 16.22 23.90
C LEU A 390 -20.32 16.99 22.79
N GLY A 391 -19.34 16.37 22.13
CA GLY A 391 -18.60 16.97 21.00
C GLY A 391 -19.51 17.38 19.85
N VAL A 392 -20.36 16.46 19.43
CA VAL A 392 -21.30 16.68 18.32
C VAL A 392 -22.46 17.61 18.68
N ARG A 393 -22.90 17.62 19.95
CA ARG A 393 -23.88 18.61 20.44
C ARG A 393 -23.33 20.03 20.39
N VAL A 394 -22.04 20.22 20.69
CA VAL A 394 -21.36 21.51 20.51
C VAL A 394 -21.28 21.89 19.03
N ILE A 395 -20.92 20.95 18.15
CA ILE A 395 -20.90 21.21 16.69
C ILE A 395 -22.29 21.64 16.22
N ASP A 396 -23.34 20.97 16.65
CA ASP A 396 -24.72 21.30 16.28
C ASP A 396 -25.16 22.72 16.68
N LEU A 397 -24.55 23.32 17.71
CA LEU A 397 -24.85 24.70 18.13
C LEU A 397 -23.90 25.73 17.50
N ILE A 398 -22.65 25.35 17.22
CA ILE A 398 -21.58 26.30 16.87
C ILE A 398 -21.20 26.22 15.38
N ALA A 399 -21.31 25.07 14.74
CA ALA A 399 -20.91 24.89 13.35
C ALA A 399 -21.80 23.81 12.72
N PRO A 400 -23.07 24.11 12.44
CA PRO A 400 -24.01 23.11 11.97
C PRO A 400 -23.56 22.54 10.63
N LEU A 401 -23.73 21.23 10.47
CA LEU A 401 -23.35 20.50 9.26
C LEU A 401 -24.57 20.35 8.34
N GLY A 402 -24.42 20.64 7.06
CA GLY A 402 -25.47 20.48 6.05
C GLY A 402 -25.19 19.37 5.03
N LYS A 403 -26.25 18.92 4.34
CA LYS A 403 -26.14 18.06 3.15
C LYS A 403 -25.56 18.87 1.99
N GLY A 404 -24.38 18.46 1.51
CA GLY A 404 -23.58 19.21 0.55
C GLY A 404 -22.50 20.12 1.16
N GLN A 405 -22.27 20.05 2.47
CA GLN A 405 -21.29 20.92 3.16
C GLN A 405 -19.84 20.58 2.76
N ARG A 406 -18.99 21.61 2.70
CA ARG A 406 -17.52 21.51 2.65
C ARG A 406 -16.95 21.95 3.99
N GLY A 407 -16.88 21.00 4.91
CA GLY A 407 -16.41 21.23 6.28
C GLY A 407 -14.95 20.88 6.48
N ILE A 408 -14.26 21.68 7.31
CA ILE A 408 -12.89 21.41 7.75
C ILE A 408 -12.86 21.35 9.27
N ILE A 409 -12.30 20.27 9.83
CA ILE A 409 -11.92 20.18 11.24
C ILE A 409 -10.43 20.52 11.34
N VAL A 410 -10.14 21.73 11.81
CA VAL A 410 -8.78 22.24 11.94
C VAL A 410 -8.26 21.80 13.30
N ALA A 411 -7.21 20.99 13.34
CA ALA A 411 -6.73 20.44 14.60
C ALA A 411 -5.20 20.40 14.68
N PRO A 412 -4.61 20.79 15.82
CA PRO A 412 -3.22 20.48 16.10
C PRO A 412 -3.04 18.97 16.36
N PRO A 413 -1.81 18.44 16.26
CA PRO A 413 -1.50 17.11 16.74
C PRO A 413 -1.99 16.91 18.17
N ARG A 414 -2.59 15.74 18.47
CA ARG A 414 -3.18 15.41 19.79
C ARG A 414 -4.36 16.30 20.23
N GLY A 415 -4.95 17.10 19.33
CA GLY A 415 -6.11 17.94 19.64
C GLY A 415 -7.45 17.21 19.78
N GLY A 416 -7.49 15.87 19.64
CA GLY A 416 -8.71 15.08 19.75
C GLY A 416 -9.49 14.90 18.43
N LYS A 417 -8.86 15.14 17.27
CA LYS A 417 -9.48 15.00 15.93
C LYS A 417 -10.20 13.66 15.74
N THR A 418 -9.53 12.56 16.11
CA THR A 418 -10.00 11.20 15.83
C THR A 418 -11.25 10.88 16.65
N ILE A 419 -11.27 11.29 17.92
CA ILE A 419 -12.42 11.10 18.81
C ILE A 419 -13.62 11.87 18.26
N LEU A 420 -13.42 13.14 17.89
CA LEU A 420 -14.50 13.96 17.34
C LEU A 420 -15.04 13.38 16.02
N LEU A 421 -14.15 12.94 15.13
CA LEU A 421 -14.55 12.34 13.85
C LEU A 421 -15.36 11.05 14.05
N LYS A 422 -14.97 10.19 15.01
CA LYS A 422 -15.74 8.99 15.38
C LYS A 422 -17.12 9.33 15.96
N GLN A 423 -17.20 10.35 16.82
CA GLN A 423 -18.49 10.82 17.36
C GLN A 423 -19.41 11.28 16.22
N ILE A 424 -18.90 12.09 15.29
CA ILE A 424 -19.64 12.54 14.11
C ILE A 424 -20.12 11.35 13.28
N ALA A 425 -19.24 10.38 13.00
CA ALA A 425 -19.56 9.21 12.21
C ALA A 425 -20.67 8.34 12.85
N ARG A 426 -20.59 8.12 14.17
CA ARG A 426 -21.62 7.40 14.95
C ARG A 426 -22.95 8.14 14.92
N SER A 427 -22.93 9.47 15.11
CA SER A 427 -24.13 10.29 15.04
C SER A 427 -24.80 10.27 13.67
N ILE A 428 -24.02 10.39 12.59
CA ILE A 428 -24.55 10.31 11.22
C ILE A 428 -25.23 8.97 11.00
N ARG A 429 -24.60 7.86 11.40
CA ARG A 429 -25.20 6.54 11.28
C ARG A 429 -26.52 6.39 12.03
N LEU A 430 -26.60 6.96 13.23
CA LEU A 430 -27.78 6.85 14.08
C LEU A 430 -28.93 7.71 13.54
N ASN A 431 -28.62 8.95 13.15
CA ASN A 431 -29.62 9.97 12.84
C ASN A 431 -29.97 10.04 11.35
N HIS A 432 -29.08 9.56 10.47
CA HIS A 432 -29.23 9.64 9.00
C HIS A 432 -28.92 8.29 8.33
N PRO A 433 -29.64 7.19 8.67
CA PRO A 433 -29.36 5.86 8.12
C PRO A 433 -29.53 5.76 6.60
N ASP A 434 -30.32 6.66 5.99
CA ASP A 434 -30.54 6.72 4.54
C ASP A 434 -29.38 7.40 3.78
N SER A 435 -28.47 8.08 4.50
CA SER A 435 -27.30 8.71 3.89
C SER A 435 -26.14 7.73 3.82
N GLU A 436 -25.43 7.71 2.70
CA GLU A 436 -24.26 6.86 2.53
C GLU A 436 -23.07 7.47 3.28
N LEU A 437 -22.67 6.88 4.41
CA LEU A 437 -21.48 7.28 5.15
C LEU A 437 -20.24 6.55 4.60
N ILE A 438 -19.28 7.33 4.10
CA ILE A 438 -17.98 6.87 3.63
C ILE A 438 -16.90 7.44 4.53
N ILE A 439 -16.00 6.60 5.02
CA ILE A 439 -14.83 7.04 5.81
C ILE A 439 -13.57 6.78 4.98
N LEU A 440 -12.71 7.78 4.89
CA LEU A 440 -11.44 7.71 4.18
C LEU A 440 -10.30 8.13 5.11
N LEU A 441 -9.44 7.17 5.47
CA LEU A 441 -8.28 7.36 6.34
C LEU A 441 -6.99 7.28 5.53
N LEU A 442 -6.16 8.30 5.59
CA LEU A 442 -4.93 8.46 4.81
C LEU A 442 -3.74 8.73 5.75
N ASP A 443 -2.67 7.97 5.56
CA ASP A 443 -1.42 8.09 6.33
C ASP A 443 -1.64 7.92 7.85
N GLU A 444 -2.63 7.09 8.21
CA GLU A 444 -2.97 6.78 9.60
C GLU A 444 -2.42 5.41 10.02
N ARG A 445 -2.30 5.16 11.32
CA ARG A 445 -1.75 3.90 11.83
C ARG A 445 -2.72 2.72 11.65
N PRO A 446 -2.23 1.51 11.32
CA PRO A 446 -3.08 0.34 11.16
C PRO A 446 -4.01 0.07 12.36
N GLU A 447 -3.49 0.23 13.59
CA GLU A 447 -4.28 0.05 14.80
C GLU A 447 -5.40 1.09 14.95
N GLU A 448 -5.18 2.33 14.48
CA GLU A 448 -6.19 3.39 14.51
C GLU A 448 -7.26 3.15 13.45
N VAL A 449 -6.90 2.57 12.29
CA VAL A 449 -7.86 2.16 11.26
C VAL A 449 -8.78 1.06 11.79
N THR A 450 -8.22 0.00 12.37
CA THR A 450 -9.01 -1.10 12.97
C THR A 450 -9.95 -0.58 14.05
N ASP A 451 -9.45 0.25 14.96
CA ASP A 451 -10.26 0.87 16.02
C ASP A 451 -11.37 1.77 15.44
N PHE A 452 -11.15 2.44 14.30
CA PHE A 452 -12.20 3.19 13.61
C PHE A 452 -13.27 2.27 12.98
N GLU A 453 -12.84 1.19 12.33
CA GLU A 453 -13.72 0.18 11.73
C GLU A 453 -14.64 -0.47 12.77
N GLU A 454 -14.08 -0.93 13.88
CA GLU A 454 -14.81 -1.56 14.98
C GLU A 454 -15.79 -0.59 15.65
N THR A 455 -15.38 0.68 15.83
CA THR A 455 -16.21 1.68 16.52
C THR A 455 -17.40 2.15 15.68
N VAL A 456 -17.19 2.38 14.39
CA VAL A 456 -18.20 3.03 13.53
C VAL A 456 -19.01 2.02 12.75
N GLY A 457 -18.45 0.86 12.40
CA GLY A 457 -19.12 -0.21 11.64
C GLY A 457 -19.59 0.19 10.23
N ALA A 458 -19.08 1.28 9.67
CA ALA A 458 -19.37 1.75 8.33
C ALA A 458 -18.26 1.33 7.36
N GLN A 459 -18.45 1.59 6.06
CA GLN A 459 -17.42 1.32 5.08
C GLN A 459 -16.23 2.28 5.27
N VAL A 460 -15.09 1.71 5.69
CA VAL A 460 -13.81 2.43 5.83
C VAL A 460 -12.91 2.08 4.65
N TYR A 461 -12.42 3.12 3.99
CA TYR A 461 -11.35 3.05 3.01
C TYR A 461 -10.08 3.59 3.67
N ALA A 462 -9.02 2.81 3.68
CA ALA A 462 -7.77 3.18 4.33
C ALA A 462 -6.55 3.01 3.42
N SER A 463 -5.62 3.94 3.56
CA SER A 463 -4.25 3.82 3.09
C SER A 463 -3.33 4.21 4.25
N THR A 464 -2.79 3.22 4.95
CA THR A 464 -1.96 3.41 6.15
C THR A 464 -0.62 4.08 5.82
N PHE A 465 0.12 4.53 6.83
CA PHE A 465 1.43 5.19 6.66
C PHE A 465 2.50 4.30 5.98
N ASP A 466 2.31 2.97 5.94
CA ASP A 466 3.20 2.04 5.23
C ASP A 466 3.09 2.16 3.70
N GLU A 467 1.99 2.76 3.22
CA GLU A 467 1.72 2.93 1.79
C GLU A 467 2.37 4.21 1.26
N SER A 468 2.72 4.21 -0.04
CA SER A 468 3.32 5.40 -0.65
C SER A 468 2.35 6.60 -0.67
N PRO A 469 2.84 7.85 -0.61
CA PRO A 469 1.97 9.04 -0.75
C PRO A 469 1.13 9.05 -2.04
N ARG A 470 1.68 8.51 -3.13
CA ARG A 470 0.95 8.35 -4.41
C ARG A 470 -0.26 7.42 -4.26
N ARG A 471 -0.16 6.39 -3.42
CA ARG A 471 -1.26 5.47 -3.12
C ARG A 471 -2.38 6.17 -2.35
N HIS A 472 -2.06 7.05 -1.40
CA HIS A 472 -3.07 7.85 -0.70
C HIS A 472 -3.94 8.65 -1.67
N ALA A 473 -3.30 9.33 -2.63
CA ALA A 473 -4.00 10.06 -3.69
C ALA A 473 -4.86 9.14 -4.56
N GLN A 474 -4.34 7.97 -4.96
CA GLN A 474 -5.08 7.01 -5.79
C GLN A 474 -6.35 6.48 -5.09
N VAL A 475 -6.26 6.08 -3.81
CA VAL A 475 -7.44 5.65 -3.04
C VAL A 475 -8.45 6.78 -2.96
N ALA A 476 -7.99 7.98 -2.59
CA ALA A 476 -8.86 9.13 -2.41
C ALA A 476 -9.60 9.48 -3.70
N ASP A 477 -8.89 9.56 -4.84
CA ASP A 477 -9.49 9.85 -6.14
C ASP A 477 -10.58 8.83 -6.51
N LEU A 478 -10.33 7.53 -6.29
CA LEU A 478 -11.31 6.49 -6.59
C LEU A 478 -12.52 6.52 -5.63
N VAL A 479 -12.30 6.80 -4.35
CA VAL A 479 -13.37 7.01 -3.36
C VAL A 479 -14.23 8.22 -3.74
N LEU A 480 -13.62 9.31 -4.19
CA LEU A 480 -14.35 10.49 -4.66
C LEU A 480 -15.18 10.18 -5.90
N GLU A 481 -14.63 9.48 -6.89
CA GLU A 481 -15.40 9.06 -8.06
C GLU A 481 -16.56 8.16 -7.66
N ARG A 482 -16.34 7.21 -6.73
CA ARG A 482 -17.41 6.38 -6.18
C ARG A 482 -18.51 7.22 -5.54
N ALA A 483 -18.16 8.19 -4.71
CA ALA A 483 -19.11 9.10 -4.07
C ALA A 483 -19.93 9.89 -5.11
N LYS A 484 -19.30 10.40 -6.17
CA LYS A 484 -20.01 11.07 -7.28
C LYS A 484 -21.02 10.15 -7.95
N ARG A 485 -20.64 8.89 -8.25
CA ARG A 485 -21.55 7.90 -8.87
C ARG A 485 -22.76 7.57 -7.99
N ILE A 486 -22.62 7.65 -6.67
CA ILE A 486 -23.73 7.48 -5.72
C ILE A 486 -24.65 8.71 -5.75
N VAL A 487 -24.09 9.92 -5.76
CA VAL A 487 -24.89 11.16 -5.85
C VAL A 487 -25.65 11.26 -7.16
N GLU A 488 -25.07 10.82 -8.28
CA GLU A 488 -25.75 10.76 -9.58
C GLU A 488 -27.01 9.86 -9.57
N GLN A 489 -27.17 8.99 -8.55
CA GLN A 489 -28.37 8.19 -8.33
C GLN A 489 -29.39 8.87 -7.40
N GLY A 490 -29.19 10.13 -7.04
CA GLY A 490 -30.06 10.91 -6.17
C GLY A 490 -29.85 10.64 -4.67
N LYS A 491 -28.74 10.00 -4.29
CA LYS A 491 -28.42 9.68 -2.88
C LYS A 491 -27.58 10.77 -2.21
N ASP A 492 -27.78 10.94 -0.91
CA ASP A 492 -26.95 11.81 -0.08
C ASP A 492 -25.72 11.03 0.40
N VAL A 493 -24.52 11.54 0.14
CA VAL A 493 -23.24 10.93 0.52
C VAL A 493 -22.51 11.84 1.49
N ILE A 494 -22.02 11.27 2.59
CA ILE A 494 -21.19 11.96 3.57
C ILE A 494 -19.83 11.29 3.63
N LEU A 495 -18.80 12.00 3.16
CA LEU A 495 -17.41 11.57 3.16
C LEU A 495 -16.67 12.21 4.33
N LEU A 496 -16.26 11.39 5.30
CA LEU A 496 -15.36 11.77 6.38
C LEU A 496 -13.92 11.47 5.97
N LEU A 497 -13.08 12.49 5.87
CA LEU A 497 -11.69 12.36 5.40
C LEU A 497 -10.68 12.74 6.50
N ASP A 498 -9.80 11.81 6.85
CA ASP A 498 -8.65 12.06 7.72
C ASP A 498 -7.35 11.76 6.96
N SER A 499 -6.66 12.70 6.32
CA SER A 499 -6.90 14.16 6.33
C SER A 499 -6.62 14.81 4.97
N LEU A 500 -7.11 16.05 4.79
CA LEU A 500 -6.80 16.88 3.61
C LEU A 500 -5.31 17.17 3.49
N THR A 501 -4.62 17.37 4.61
CA THR A 501 -3.17 17.62 4.63
C THR A 501 -2.41 16.44 4.02
N ARG A 502 -2.80 15.21 4.34
CA ARG A 502 -2.18 13.99 3.79
C ARG A 502 -2.55 13.77 2.33
N LEU A 503 -3.78 14.08 1.94
CA LEU A 503 -4.20 14.07 0.53
C LEU A 503 -3.35 15.05 -0.32
N ALA A 504 -3.15 16.27 0.18
CA ALA A 504 -2.36 17.28 -0.53
C ALA A 504 -0.90 16.84 -0.71
N ARG A 505 -0.29 16.23 0.32
CA ARG A 505 1.04 15.61 0.23
C ARG A 505 1.06 14.48 -0.81
N GLY A 506 0.05 13.62 -0.82
CA GLY A 506 -0.08 12.54 -1.79
C GLY A 506 -0.17 13.04 -3.24
N HIS A 507 -0.98 14.07 -3.49
CA HIS A 507 -1.03 14.72 -4.80
C HIS A 507 0.29 15.38 -5.18
N ASN A 508 0.98 16.01 -4.23
CA ASN A 508 2.29 16.64 -4.48
C ASN A 508 3.33 15.59 -4.89
N SER A 509 3.38 14.44 -4.21
CA SER A 509 4.28 13.34 -4.57
C SER A 509 3.92 12.61 -5.85
N ALA A 510 2.66 12.67 -6.30
CA ALA A 510 2.20 12.02 -7.51
C ALA A 510 2.61 12.77 -8.79
N ILE A 511 2.88 14.07 -8.70
CA ILE A 511 3.32 14.90 -9.84
C ILE A 511 4.83 14.78 -10.00
N GLN A 512 5.28 14.47 -11.22
CA GLN A 512 6.71 14.43 -11.58
C GLN A 512 7.12 15.74 -12.27
N GLY A 513 8.09 16.44 -11.69
CA GLY A 513 8.57 17.73 -12.22
C GLY A 513 7.57 18.89 -12.07
N GLY A 514 7.94 20.05 -12.61
CA GLY A 514 7.11 21.26 -12.58
C GLY A 514 7.57 22.31 -11.56
N PRO A 515 6.93 23.50 -11.57
CA PRO A 515 7.32 24.62 -10.70
C PRO A 515 7.06 24.29 -9.24
N ILE A 516 8.05 24.59 -8.39
CA ILE A 516 7.92 24.49 -6.93
C ILE A 516 7.33 25.82 -6.44
N GLY A 517 6.12 25.76 -5.89
CA GLY A 517 5.45 26.91 -5.29
C GLY A 517 5.93 27.19 -3.87
N SER A 518 5.26 28.15 -3.21
CA SER A 518 5.52 28.47 -1.80
C SER A 518 5.36 27.23 -0.91
N GLY A 519 6.21 27.10 0.12
CA GLY A 519 6.16 25.97 1.05
C GLY A 519 6.57 24.61 0.47
N GLY A 520 7.13 24.56 -0.75
CA GLY A 520 7.57 23.30 -1.38
C GLY A 520 6.44 22.52 -2.06
N VAL A 521 5.31 23.16 -2.33
CA VAL A 521 4.13 22.51 -2.92
C VAL A 521 3.97 22.89 -4.38
N ASN A 522 3.75 21.90 -5.23
CA ASN A 522 3.45 22.11 -6.64
C ASN A 522 2.03 22.74 -6.77
N PRO A 523 1.87 23.88 -7.46
CA PRO A 523 0.57 24.52 -7.63
C PRO A 523 -0.50 23.63 -8.29
N VAL A 524 -0.10 22.73 -9.20
CA VAL A 524 -1.01 21.79 -9.86
C VAL A 524 -1.52 20.74 -8.87
N ALA A 525 -0.68 20.30 -7.93
CA ALA A 525 -1.08 19.37 -6.87
C ALA A 525 -2.07 20.01 -5.89
N LEU A 526 -1.83 21.26 -5.51
CA LEU A 526 -2.79 22.03 -4.71
C LEU A 526 -4.11 22.20 -5.43
N GLN A 527 -4.09 22.57 -6.72
CA GLN A 527 -5.31 22.69 -7.52
C GLN A 527 -6.09 21.37 -7.58
N LYS A 528 -5.42 20.23 -7.72
CA LYS A 528 -6.07 18.91 -7.72
C LYS A 528 -6.74 18.61 -6.38
N SER A 529 -6.04 18.86 -5.28
CA SER A 529 -6.58 18.68 -3.92
C SER A 529 -7.74 19.65 -3.63
N ARG A 530 -7.64 20.88 -4.13
CA ARG A 530 -8.72 21.88 -4.02
C ARG A 530 -9.95 21.45 -4.82
N LYS A 531 -9.76 20.90 -6.02
CA LYS A 531 -10.86 20.35 -6.83
C LYS A 531 -11.53 19.17 -6.13
N PHE A 532 -10.75 18.29 -5.49
CA PHE A 532 -11.28 17.20 -4.65
C PHE A 532 -12.22 17.75 -3.59
N PHE A 533 -11.74 18.68 -2.75
CA PHE A 533 -12.54 19.23 -1.66
C PHE A 533 -13.71 20.09 -2.15
N GLY A 534 -13.51 20.85 -3.23
CA GLY A 534 -14.53 21.66 -3.91
C GLY A 534 -15.60 20.85 -4.66
N THR A 535 -15.48 19.52 -4.71
CA THR A 535 -16.51 18.67 -5.31
C THR A 535 -17.78 18.66 -4.44
N ALA A 536 -17.66 18.74 -3.11
CA ALA A 536 -18.80 18.72 -2.20
C ALA A 536 -19.77 19.88 -2.44
N ARG A 537 -21.05 19.52 -2.60
CA ARG A 537 -22.16 20.39 -2.98
C ARG A 537 -23.51 19.72 -2.72
N ASN A 538 -24.52 20.53 -2.47
CA ASN A 538 -25.92 20.11 -2.57
C ASN A 538 -26.33 20.17 -4.04
N VAL A 539 -27.29 19.34 -4.46
CA VAL A 539 -27.68 19.22 -5.86
C VAL A 539 -29.19 19.37 -6.03
N GLU A 540 -29.60 20.16 -7.02
CA GLU A 540 -31.02 20.42 -7.32
C GLU A 540 -31.77 19.16 -7.79
N GLU A 541 -31.14 18.36 -8.66
CA GLU A 541 -31.75 17.15 -9.23
C GLU A 541 -31.90 15.98 -8.24
N GLY A 542 -31.43 16.15 -7.00
CA GLY A 542 -31.48 15.15 -5.94
C GLY A 542 -30.10 14.63 -5.54
N GLY A 543 -29.97 14.26 -4.27
CA GLY A 543 -28.72 13.85 -3.65
C GLY A 543 -27.83 15.02 -3.22
N SER A 544 -26.71 14.69 -2.59
CA SER A 544 -25.72 15.68 -2.16
C SER A 544 -24.40 14.99 -1.85
N LEU A 545 -23.28 15.71 -2.00
CA LEU A 545 -21.98 15.26 -1.52
C LEU A 545 -21.51 16.19 -0.41
N THR A 546 -21.53 15.70 0.82
CA THR A 546 -20.89 16.35 1.96
C THR A 546 -19.48 15.80 2.11
N ILE A 547 -18.49 16.68 2.25
CA ILE A 547 -17.12 16.32 2.64
C ILE A 547 -16.80 17.05 3.93
N LEU A 548 -16.53 16.30 4.99
CA LEU A 548 -16.00 16.82 6.24
C LEU A 548 -14.62 16.22 6.44
N ALA A 549 -13.60 17.07 6.40
CA ALA A 549 -12.22 16.60 6.42
C ALA A 549 -11.40 17.25 7.52
N THR A 550 -10.45 16.52 8.10
CA THR A 550 -9.50 17.09 9.04
C THR A 550 -8.39 17.82 8.28
N ALA A 551 -7.86 18.89 8.88
CA ALA A 551 -6.67 19.60 8.43
C ALA A 551 -5.74 19.80 9.63
N LEU A 552 -4.49 19.39 9.47
CA LEU A 552 -3.47 19.54 10.50
C LEU A 552 -2.91 20.96 10.45
N ILE A 553 -2.80 21.60 11.62
CA ILE A 553 -2.13 22.89 11.81
C ILE A 553 -1.04 22.77 12.87
N GLU A 554 -0.15 23.76 12.92
CA GLU A 554 0.88 23.86 13.96
C GLU A 554 1.78 22.62 14.02
N THR A 555 2.06 22.03 12.84
CA THR A 555 2.92 20.85 12.64
C THR A 555 4.38 21.20 12.39
N GLU A 556 4.74 22.48 12.54
CA GLU A 556 6.05 23.05 12.20
C GLU A 556 6.44 22.87 10.72
N SER A 557 5.46 22.50 9.86
CA SER A 557 5.65 22.30 8.44
C SER A 557 5.05 23.43 7.63
N ARG A 558 5.89 24.20 6.94
CA ARG A 558 5.45 25.24 6.00
C ARG A 558 4.54 24.71 4.89
N LEU A 559 4.71 23.45 4.51
CA LEU A 559 3.82 22.80 3.54
C LEU A 559 2.40 22.72 4.08
N ASP A 560 2.24 22.30 5.33
CA ASP A 560 0.92 22.12 5.95
C ASP A 560 0.24 23.47 6.15
N ASP A 561 0.99 24.52 6.50
CA ASP A 561 0.48 25.90 6.61
C ASP A 561 -0.08 26.40 5.26
N VAL A 562 0.68 26.23 4.17
CA VAL A 562 0.23 26.62 2.81
C VAL A 562 -1.01 25.83 2.38
N VAL A 563 -1.02 24.53 2.69
CA VAL A 563 -2.16 23.65 2.39
C VAL A 563 -3.41 24.09 3.15
N PHE A 564 -3.27 24.42 4.44
CA PHE A 564 -4.39 24.89 5.25
C PHE A 564 -4.98 26.19 4.72
N GLU A 565 -4.15 27.20 4.42
CA GLU A 565 -4.62 28.49 3.91
C GLU A 565 -5.37 28.34 2.57
N GLU A 566 -4.91 27.46 1.68
CA GLU A 566 -5.58 27.19 0.40
C GLU A 566 -6.98 26.56 0.59
N PHE A 567 -7.13 25.64 1.55
CA PHE A 567 -8.42 24.98 1.79
C PHE A 567 -9.39 25.81 2.61
N LYS A 568 -8.90 26.67 3.51
CA LYS A 568 -9.72 27.59 4.30
C LYS A 568 -10.59 28.48 3.41
N GLY A 569 -10.06 28.97 2.29
CA GLY A 569 -10.82 29.74 1.30
C GLY A 569 -11.90 28.93 0.55
N THR A 570 -11.72 27.61 0.45
CA THR A 570 -12.59 26.69 -0.31
C THR A 570 -13.74 26.13 0.53
N GLY A 571 -13.51 25.95 1.83
CA GLY A 571 -14.48 25.46 2.79
C GLY A 571 -15.58 26.48 3.11
N ASN A 572 -16.71 25.98 3.58
CA ASN A 572 -17.84 26.79 4.06
C ASN A 572 -18.29 26.41 5.48
N MET A 573 -17.57 25.50 6.15
CA MET A 573 -17.70 25.20 7.58
C MET A 573 -16.29 24.96 8.15
N GLU A 574 -16.02 25.51 9.33
CA GLU A 574 -14.76 25.35 10.06
C GLU A 574 -15.06 24.98 11.52
N VAL A 575 -14.47 23.89 12.00
CA VAL A 575 -14.44 23.53 13.42
C VAL A 575 -12.99 23.52 13.85
N ARG A 576 -12.60 24.47 14.71
CA ARG A 576 -11.23 24.61 15.14
C ARG A 576 -11.02 24.01 16.51
N LEU A 577 -10.04 23.12 16.63
CA LEU A 577 -9.61 22.53 17.90
C LEU A 577 -8.41 23.31 18.45
N ASP A 578 -8.44 23.58 19.74
CA ASP A 578 -7.47 24.41 20.44
C ASP A 578 -6.47 23.56 21.23
N ARG A 579 -5.18 23.89 21.10
CA ARG A 579 -4.08 23.17 21.77
C ARG A 579 -4.11 23.37 23.28
N GLU A 580 -4.33 24.59 23.75
CA GLU A 580 -4.29 24.93 25.17
C GLU A 580 -5.43 24.23 25.92
N LEU A 581 -6.62 24.15 25.31
CA LEU A 581 -7.73 23.35 25.83
C LEU A 581 -7.39 21.87 25.93
N ALA A 582 -6.79 21.30 24.88
CA ALA A 582 -6.40 19.89 24.85
C ALA A 582 -5.32 19.56 25.91
N GLU A 583 -4.33 20.44 26.11
CA GLU A 583 -3.28 20.31 27.13
C GLU A 583 -3.85 20.38 28.55
N ARG A 584 -4.88 21.21 28.76
CA ARG A 584 -5.66 21.27 30.02
C ARG A 584 -6.65 20.12 30.19
N ARG A 585 -6.75 19.20 29.22
CA ARG A 585 -7.69 18.07 29.17
C ARG A 585 -9.16 18.48 29.15
N VAL A 586 -9.46 19.65 28.58
CA VAL A 586 -10.84 20.10 28.33
C VAL A 586 -11.28 19.56 26.97
N PHE A 587 -12.17 18.57 26.98
CA PHE A 587 -12.71 17.94 25.75
C PHE A 587 -14.24 18.04 25.68
N PRO A 588 -14.82 18.28 24.49
CA PRO A 588 -14.17 18.57 23.20
C PRO A 588 -13.37 19.88 23.22
N ALA A 589 -12.15 19.87 22.65
CA ALA A 589 -11.26 21.04 22.65
C ALA A 589 -11.65 22.06 21.57
N ILE A 590 -12.94 22.36 21.40
CA ILE A 590 -13.44 23.22 20.31
C ILE A 590 -13.30 24.70 20.69
N HIS A 591 -12.63 25.46 19.84
CA HIS A 591 -12.56 26.91 19.94
C HIS A 591 -13.86 27.55 19.42
N ILE A 592 -14.77 27.91 20.33
CA ILE A 592 -16.12 28.39 19.99
C ILE A 592 -16.11 29.63 19.06
N PRO A 593 -15.40 30.74 19.38
CA PRO A 593 -15.41 31.92 18.49
C PRO A 593 -14.85 31.72 17.08
N GLN A 594 -13.90 30.79 16.91
CA GLN A 594 -13.24 30.52 15.62
C GLN A 594 -13.92 29.42 14.82
N SER A 595 -14.96 28.79 15.38
CA SER A 595 -15.74 27.75 14.72
C SER A 595 -17.06 28.30 14.20
N GLY A 596 -17.47 27.88 13.00
CA GLY A 596 -18.69 28.38 12.36
C GLY A 596 -18.99 27.76 11.01
N THR A 597 -20.23 27.96 10.57
CA THR A 597 -20.70 27.59 9.22
C THR A 597 -21.16 28.85 8.50
N ARG A 598 -20.78 29.01 7.23
CA ARG A 598 -21.29 30.11 6.39
C ARG A 598 -22.75 29.85 6.05
N ASN A 599 -23.58 30.88 6.13
CA ASN A 599 -25.03 30.82 5.91
C ASN A 599 -25.71 29.76 6.78
N ASP A 600 -25.31 29.69 8.07
CA ASP A 600 -25.85 28.75 9.04
C ASP A 600 -27.32 29.01 9.38
N ASP A 601 -27.83 30.23 9.14
CA ASP A 601 -29.24 30.61 9.21
C ASP A 601 -30.16 29.70 8.38
N ARG A 602 -29.64 29.09 7.31
CA ARG A 602 -30.38 28.14 6.46
C ARG A 602 -30.53 26.75 7.06
N LEU A 603 -29.69 26.40 8.03
CA LEU A 603 -29.63 25.06 8.62
C LEU A 603 -30.39 24.97 9.95
N TYR A 604 -30.72 26.11 10.53
CA TYR A 604 -31.48 26.21 11.77
C TYR A 604 -32.95 26.50 11.50
N HIS A 605 -33.81 26.08 12.42
CA HIS A 605 -35.14 26.68 12.48
C HIS A 605 -35.03 28.16 12.87
N PRO A 606 -35.86 29.09 12.35
CA PRO A 606 -35.76 30.52 12.68
C PRO A 606 -35.74 30.82 14.19
N ASP A 607 -36.59 30.15 14.97
CA ASP A 607 -36.64 30.31 16.43
C ASP A 607 -35.41 29.72 17.14
N GLU A 608 -34.85 28.65 16.59
CA GLU A 608 -33.62 28.03 17.09
C GLU A 608 -32.43 28.96 16.85
N PHE A 609 -32.35 29.55 15.65
CA PHE A 609 -31.27 30.42 15.24
C PHE A 609 -31.10 31.63 16.16
N LEU A 610 -32.20 32.31 16.50
CA LEU A 610 -32.16 33.48 17.41
C LEU A 610 -31.53 33.12 18.76
N LYS A 611 -31.90 31.96 19.31
CA LYS A 611 -31.40 31.46 20.59
C LYS A 611 -29.94 31.03 20.51
N VAL A 612 -29.56 30.35 19.42
CA VAL A 612 -28.16 29.98 19.15
C VAL A 612 -27.29 31.24 19.08
N VAL A 613 -27.74 32.28 18.37
CA VAL A 613 -27.03 33.57 18.28
C VAL A 613 -26.85 34.21 19.66
N ASP A 614 -27.87 34.18 20.51
CA ASP A 614 -27.78 34.75 21.86
C ASP A 614 -26.81 33.99 22.76
N ILE A 615 -26.86 32.65 22.74
CA ILE A 615 -25.88 31.80 23.44
C ILE A 615 -24.46 32.11 22.95
N ARG A 616 -24.26 32.20 21.63
CA ARG A 616 -22.94 32.53 21.06
C ARG A 616 -22.42 33.89 21.50
N LYS A 617 -23.28 34.92 21.55
CA LYS A 617 -22.91 36.25 22.02
C LYS A 617 -22.47 36.24 23.48
N GLN A 618 -23.16 35.49 24.34
CA GLN A 618 -22.79 35.35 25.75
C GLN A 618 -21.44 34.64 25.90
N LEU A 619 -21.23 33.51 25.19
CA LEU A 619 -19.99 32.75 25.25
C LEU A 619 -18.79 33.55 24.69
N ALA A 620 -19.01 34.39 23.68
CA ALA A 620 -17.96 35.23 23.10
C ALA A 620 -17.44 36.32 24.06
N GLN A 621 -18.16 36.63 25.14
CA GLN A 621 -17.71 37.59 26.17
C GLN A 621 -16.78 36.93 27.21
N GLN A 622 -16.70 35.61 27.24
CA GLN A 622 -15.88 34.86 28.19
C GLN A 622 -14.51 34.51 27.57
N PRO A 623 -13.47 34.29 28.41
CA PRO A 623 -12.25 33.63 27.98
C PRO A 623 -12.55 32.27 27.34
N ILE A 624 -11.69 31.84 26.40
CA ILE A 624 -11.92 30.64 25.56
C ILE A 624 -12.16 29.39 26.41
N GLY A 625 -11.35 29.17 27.46
CA GLY A 625 -11.50 28.05 28.39
C GLY A 625 -12.82 28.08 29.15
N ASP A 626 -13.16 29.23 29.73
CA ASP A 626 -14.38 29.41 30.52
C ASP A 626 -15.64 29.24 29.64
N ALA A 627 -15.59 29.70 28.39
CA ALA A 627 -16.70 29.58 27.43
C ALA A 627 -17.06 28.12 27.15
N ILE A 628 -16.07 27.28 26.82
CA ILE A 628 -16.34 25.86 26.54
C ILE A 628 -16.78 25.13 27.81
N GLU A 629 -16.19 25.42 28.97
CA GLU A 629 -16.59 24.80 30.24
C GLU A 629 -18.03 25.17 30.64
N THR A 630 -18.40 26.46 30.48
CA THR A 630 -19.77 26.94 30.70
C THR A 630 -20.76 26.21 29.79
N LEU A 631 -20.45 26.12 28.50
CA LEU A 631 -21.30 25.39 27.55
C LEU A 631 -21.41 23.90 27.91
N LEU A 632 -20.29 23.24 28.23
CA LEU A 632 -20.28 21.82 28.58
C LEU A 632 -21.02 21.53 29.89
N SER A 633 -20.91 22.41 30.89
CA SER A 633 -21.68 22.30 32.15
C SER A 633 -23.18 22.35 31.88
N ASN A 634 -23.63 23.30 31.05
CA ASN A 634 -25.03 23.44 30.67
C ASN A 634 -25.52 22.29 29.77
N LEU A 635 -24.68 21.79 28.85
CA LEU A 635 -24.99 20.61 28.04
C LEU A 635 -25.11 19.34 28.89
N LYS A 636 -24.27 19.16 29.92
CA LYS A 636 -24.38 18.03 30.86
C LYS A 636 -25.63 18.12 31.74
N ALA A 637 -26.10 19.33 32.04
CA ALA A 637 -27.32 19.57 32.82
C ALA A 637 -28.62 19.42 32.01
N THR A 638 -28.53 19.18 30.69
CA THR A 638 -29.67 19.07 29.77
C THR A 638 -29.56 17.81 28.92
N LYS A 639 -30.69 17.20 28.58
CA LYS A 639 -30.69 16.00 27.73
C LYS A 639 -30.53 16.34 26.25
N THR A 640 -31.06 17.49 25.83
CA THR A 640 -31.06 17.91 24.42
C THR A 640 -30.64 19.38 24.26
N ASN A 641 -30.22 19.74 23.05
CA ASN A 641 -29.88 21.10 22.64
C ASN A 641 -31.13 21.97 22.63
N ALA A 642 -32.30 21.42 22.26
CA ALA A 642 -33.57 22.13 22.37
C ALA A 642 -33.88 22.53 23.82
N GLU A 643 -33.67 21.63 24.79
CA GLU A 643 -33.84 21.93 26.21
C GLU A 643 -32.89 23.02 26.68
N LEU A 644 -31.62 22.98 26.26
CA LEU A 644 -30.65 24.03 26.55
C LEU A 644 -31.10 25.39 25.99
N LEU A 645 -31.49 25.45 24.72
CA LEU A 645 -31.93 26.68 24.06
C LEU A 645 -33.22 27.24 24.66
N LEU A 646 -34.08 26.41 25.25
CA LEU A 646 -35.27 26.85 25.98
C LEU A 646 -34.93 27.42 27.37
N ARG A 647 -33.97 26.84 28.07
CA ARG A 647 -33.56 27.27 29.42
C ARG A 647 -32.58 28.45 29.41
N GLY A 648 -31.77 28.59 28.35
CA GLY A 648 -30.64 29.50 28.30
C GLY A 648 -29.41 28.96 29.05
N LEU A 649 -28.28 29.67 28.91
CA LEU A 649 -27.10 29.43 29.73
C LEU A 649 -27.36 29.90 31.17
N ARG A 650 -26.98 29.09 32.14
CA ARG A 650 -27.00 29.44 33.57
C ARG A 650 -25.72 30.07 34.04
#